data_AF-A0A8T1VZV1-F1
#
_entry.id   AF-A0A8T1VZV1-F1
#
_cell.length_a   1.000
_cell.length_b   1.000
_cell.length_c   1.000
_cell.angle_alpha   90.00
_cell.angle_beta   90.00
_cell.angle_gamma   90.00
#
_symmetry.space_group_name_H-M   'P 1'
#
loop_
_entity.id
_entity.type
_entity.pdbx_description
1 polymer ?
#
loop_
_entity_poly.entity_id
_entity_poly.type
_entity_poly.pdbx_seq_one_letter_code
_entity_poly.pdbx_strand_id
1 'polypeptide(L)'
;MWPLQLAAWAATWATLPAEITAKNATTADTTYPTRSGIKTWVDPATPDDHQSYTSSRGRQWDLVMSDEFNTPNRSFRPGDDHIWTSLEKPDGVNGALELYSHNMTSTKCDDDGTCYFFIKSVDEVNVIHVYNMYTHPPGYVDTNFYYRSGMVQSWNKFCYQGGMIEVRVQLPGAVSAASGNPDLTLGENGKAENGKYYPTWPGIWMMGNLGRAIFSASTNRMWPFSYDKCEPDVFEPSYQRISACNDNPGYGLNPSQGRGAPEIDVLEGGGTLVSSSLQIGPGMPDDFRISGVDYSSGDSYSCIYAASCKTDGANYVGVPTAYYEKRGHKSWYQGLRYGANNHCSPSADAKQDYDTIAASVKAGITENTCSSETCPASNDVNGDLGLIHGTGTSGHWGINSNGTCYPLFNVYTGAYLCDPDNTFPKCASPRNETTTPKSNAMSSFNYQMDAISANWPVHLGVYTDFVVYQLEWVTGKSGYVRWMLQGSPLFEVPSESIWDVPQNSNKTNPQKIMLEEPMYLIFNVALSSSWGATPPNPGKECRGDGSDPVATKICDSFPLYMKIDYIRLYQDLGDDLDDDNYMQLGCDPTSHPTKKWIEAHIDEYQDDDNHHKEVAGKAFCSIDDDCTIGGILGTTALKTGKCVKSRCECTFSSSWGGPRCTTAISSSSSTTTNTFSSSSSYGPPMGLSVGVAAVMIFLSFVSVMWSVKSQSQDALELKKQVKTTVQLTPTSTHGDVHLERVKRSSDRPSQRQLKDNYSQNFI
;
A
#
# COMPACT_ATOMS: atom_id res chain seq x y z
N MET A 1 -54.19 28.12 -58.87
CA MET A 1 -54.04 26.84 -59.60
C MET A 1 -52.73 26.21 -59.16
N TRP A 2 -52.78 24.95 -58.73
CA TRP A 2 -51.68 24.05 -58.31
C TRP A 2 -50.46 24.08 -59.26
N PRO A 3 -49.21 23.70 -58.85
CA PRO A 3 -48.91 22.35 -58.35
C PRO A 3 -47.72 22.13 -57.37
N LEU A 4 -47.56 20.85 -56.99
CA LEU A 4 -46.37 20.11 -56.50
C LEU A 4 -46.06 20.08 -54.99
N GLN A 5 -46.51 19.00 -54.36
CA GLN A 5 -46.01 18.47 -53.08
C GLN A 5 -44.66 17.76 -53.29
N LEU A 6 -43.61 18.26 -52.64
CA LEU A 6 -42.37 17.55 -52.36
C LEU A 6 -42.42 17.09 -50.90
N ALA A 7 -42.28 15.78 -50.68
CA ALA A 7 -42.23 15.18 -49.36
C ALA A 7 -40.88 15.52 -48.70
N ALA A 8 -40.92 16.37 -47.68
CA ALA A 8 -39.80 16.61 -46.78
C ALA A 8 -39.79 15.51 -45.70
N TRP A 9 -38.74 14.68 -45.70
CA TRP A 9 -38.40 13.86 -44.54
C TRP A 9 -37.59 14.73 -43.58
N ALA A 10 -38.23 15.17 -42.50
CA ALA A 10 -37.58 15.85 -41.40
C ALA A 10 -36.74 14.84 -40.62
N ALA A 11 -35.42 14.99 -40.64
CA ALA A 11 -34.52 14.35 -39.69
C ALA A 11 -34.66 15.09 -38.34
N THR A 12 -35.58 14.61 -37.50
CA THR A 12 -35.64 15.01 -36.09
C THR A 12 -34.38 14.50 -35.39
N TRP A 13 -33.46 15.41 -35.08
CA TRP A 13 -32.42 15.18 -34.09
C TRP A 13 -33.09 15.10 -32.73
N ALA A 14 -33.36 13.87 -32.28
CA ALA A 14 -33.68 13.62 -30.89
C ALA A 14 -32.38 13.81 -30.09
N THR A 15 -32.21 14.98 -29.50
CA THR A 15 -31.29 15.19 -28.38
C THR A 15 -31.81 14.35 -27.21
N LEU A 16 -31.27 13.14 -27.05
CA LEU A 16 -31.41 12.40 -25.80
C LEU A 16 -30.71 13.23 -24.71
N PRO A 17 -31.33 13.45 -23.55
CA PRO A 17 -30.60 13.93 -22.40
C PRO A 17 -29.57 12.85 -22.07
N ALA A 18 -28.29 13.20 -22.11
CA ALA A 18 -27.28 12.44 -21.42
C ALA A 18 -27.63 12.55 -19.93
N GLU A 19 -28.28 11.53 -19.39
CA GLU A 19 -28.26 11.31 -17.94
C GLU A 19 -26.78 11.16 -17.58
N ILE A 20 -26.28 12.16 -16.86
CA ILE A 20 -24.95 12.18 -16.28
C ILE A 20 -24.98 11.15 -15.16
N THR A 21 -24.67 9.90 -15.49
CA THR A 21 -24.27 8.91 -14.49
C THR A 21 -22.88 9.27 -13.99
N ALA A 22 -22.79 9.45 -12.67
CA ALA A 22 -21.63 9.75 -11.83
C ALA A 22 -20.25 9.57 -12.51
N LYS A 23 -19.53 10.69 -12.68
CA LYS A 23 -18.08 10.71 -12.87
C LYS A 23 -17.38 10.70 -11.50
N ASN A 24 -17.46 9.59 -10.79
CA ASN A 24 -16.44 9.25 -9.78
C ASN A 24 -15.73 8.01 -10.32
N ALA A 25 -14.67 8.24 -11.10
CA ALA A 25 -13.88 7.19 -11.70
C ALA A 25 -13.03 6.50 -10.62
N THR A 26 -13.65 5.66 -9.80
CA THR A 26 -12.97 4.79 -8.83
C THR A 26 -12.29 3.58 -9.47
N THR A 27 -12.25 3.52 -10.81
CA THR A 27 -11.55 2.50 -11.57
C THR A 27 -10.89 3.15 -12.77
N ALA A 28 -9.73 2.63 -13.20
CA ALA A 28 -9.08 3.08 -14.43
C ALA A 28 -10.10 3.20 -15.58
N ASP A 29 -9.99 4.25 -16.40
CA ASP A 29 -10.92 4.64 -17.49
C ASP A 29 -11.31 3.50 -18.47
N THR A 30 -10.60 2.37 -18.42
CA THR A 30 -10.81 1.18 -19.25
C THR A 30 -11.49 0.01 -18.54
N THR A 31 -11.87 0.14 -17.27
CA THR A 31 -12.56 -0.90 -16.49
C THR A 31 -14.06 -0.65 -16.47
N TYR A 32 -14.84 -1.68 -16.82
CA TYR A 32 -16.28 -1.61 -16.90
C TYR A 32 -16.94 -2.38 -15.74
N PRO A 33 -18.16 -2.00 -15.31
CA PRO A 33 -18.93 -2.77 -14.34
C PRO A 33 -19.23 -4.18 -14.85
N THR A 34 -19.29 -5.12 -13.92
CA THR A 34 -19.77 -6.48 -14.18
C THR A 34 -21.26 -6.46 -14.48
N ARG A 35 -21.74 -7.47 -15.18
CA ARG A 35 -23.16 -7.61 -15.49
C ARG A 35 -23.99 -7.94 -14.25
N SER A 36 -23.43 -8.67 -13.29
CA SER A 36 -24.12 -8.99 -12.03
C SER A 36 -24.20 -7.80 -11.06
N GLY A 37 -23.37 -6.77 -11.25
CA GLY A 37 -23.28 -5.62 -10.35
C GLY A 37 -22.26 -5.79 -9.22
N ILE A 38 -21.64 -6.96 -9.07
CA ILE A 38 -20.54 -7.16 -8.13
C ILE A 38 -19.34 -6.28 -8.51
N LYS A 39 -18.77 -5.58 -7.53
CA LYS A 39 -17.62 -4.70 -7.75
C LYS A 39 -16.35 -5.50 -8.04
N THR A 40 -15.38 -4.85 -8.70
CA THR A 40 -14.15 -5.47 -9.22
C THR A 40 -13.37 -6.28 -8.18
N TRP A 41 -13.31 -5.81 -6.93
CA TRP A 41 -12.46 -6.37 -5.87
C TRP A 41 -13.24 -6.95 -4.68
N VAL A 42 -14.57 -7.06 -4.79
CA VAL A 42 -15.42 -7.61 -3.73
C VAL A 42 -15.54 -9.11 -3.88
N ASP A 43 -15.30 -9.86 -2.81
CA ASP A 43 -15.55 -11.29 -2.72
C ASP A 43 -17.08 -11.56 -2.72
N PRO A 44 -17.63 -12.41 -3.62
CA PRO A 44 -19.04 -12.78 -3.60
C PRO A 44 -19.47 -13.52 -2.32
N ALA A 45 -18.52 -13.99 -1.49
CA ALA A 45 -18.82 -14.57 -0.18
C ALA A 45 -19.03 -13.52 0.92
N THR A 46 -18.73 -12.23 0.69
CA THR A 46 -18.96 -11.19 1.70
C THR A 46 -20.45 -11.07 1.99
N PRO A 47 -20.88 -11.10 3.27
CA PRO A 47 -22.30 -11.03 3.62
C PRO A 47 -23.01 -9.77 3.13
N ASP A 48 -24.31 -9.88 2.86
CA ASP A 48 -25.15 -8.79 2.35
C ASP A 48 -25.28 -7.61 3.34
N ASP A 49 -25.21 -7.88 4.65
CA ASP A 49 -25.27 -6.88 5.72
C ASP A 49 -23.92 -6.18 5.98
N HIS A 50 -22.86 -6.60 5.29
CA HIS A 50 -21.52 -6.01 5.35
C HIS A 50 -21.13 -5.27 4.07
N GLN A 51 -22.10 -4.88 3.24
CA GLN A 51 -21.86 -4.13 2.00
C GLN A 51 -21.66 -2.61 2.22
N SER A 52 -21.85 -2.14 3.45
CA SER A 52 -21.78 -0.71 3.75
C SER A 52 -21.31 -0.46 5.19
N TYR A 53 -20.70 0.70 5.41
CA TYR A 53 -20.18 1.14 6.70
C TYR A 53 -20.56 2.60 6.96
N THR A 54 -20.89 2.96 8.20
CA THR A 54 -21.06 4.36 8.58
C THR A 54 -19.80 4.84 9.29
N SER A 55 -19.13 5.84 8.71
CA SER A 55 -17.88 6.37 9.25
C SER A 55 -18.06 7.02 10.61
N SER A 56 -16.95 7.21 11.32
CA SER A 56 -16.90 7.91 12.60
C SER A 56 -17.30 9.39 12.53
N ARG A 57 -17.58 9.90 11.33
CA ARG A 57 -18.15 11.23 11.06
C ARG A 57 -19.57 11.17 10.46
N GLY A 58 -20.18 9.98 10.39
CA GLY A 58 -21.57 9.78 10.00
C GLY A 58 -21.82 9.68 8.50
N ARG A 59 -20.77 9.63 7.67
CA ARG A 59 -20.92 9.43 6.21
C ARG A 59 -21.06 7.94 5.90
N GLN A 60 -21.88 7.63 4.90
CA GLN A 60 -22.11 6.25 4.47
C GLN A 60 -21.06 5.87 3.42
N TRP A 61 -20.29 4.83 3.69
CA TRP A 61 -19.24 4.31 2.81
C TRP A 61 -19.66 2.94 2.29
N ASP A 62 -19.33 2.66 1.03
CA ASP A 62 -19.66 1.40 0.37
C ASP A 62 -18.47 0.44 0.40
N LEU A 63 -18.75 -0.86 0.55
CA LEU A 63 -17.73 -1.90 0.38
C LEU A 63 -17.17 -1.83 -1.03
N VAL A 64 -15.85 -1.76 -1.17
CA VAL A 64 -15.14 -1.63 -2.46
C VAL A 64 -14.14 -2.74 -2.71
N MET A 65 -13.65 -3.40 -1.65
CA MET A 65 -12.82 -4.59 -1.72
C MET A 65 -13.08 -5.49 -0.51
N SER A 66 -13.04 -6.80 -0.73
CA SER A 66 -13.06 -7.77 0.35
C SER A 66 -12.37 -9.08 -0.05
N ASP A 67 -11.84 -9.79 0.94
CA ASP A 67 -11.41 -11.18 0.82
C ASP A 67 -11.78 -11.90 2.11
N GLU A 68 -12.66 -12.90 2.01
CA GLU A 68 -13.16 -13.67 3.16
C GLU A 68 -12.35 -14.94 3.41
N PHE A 69 -11.30 -15.19 2.61
CA PHE A 69 -10.37 -16.32 2.74
C PHE A 69 -11.00 -17.73 2.82
N ASN A 70 -12.27 -17.89 2.44
CA ASN A 70 -13.07 -19.11 2.53
C ASN A 70 -12.71 -20.23 1.55
N THR A 71 -11.70 -20.03 0.71
CA THR A 71 -11.20 -21.07 -0.21
C THR A 71 -9.89 -21.63 0.32
N PRO A 72 -9.83 -22.90 0.78
CA PRO A 72 -8.62 -23.49 1.34
C PRO A 72 -7.54 -23.77 0.28
N ASN A 73 -6.29 -23.85 0.73
CA ASN A 73 -5.11 -24.18 -0.08
C ASN A 73 -4.84 -23.19 -1.23
N ARG A 74 -5.13 -21.89 -1.04
CA ARG A 74 -4.73 -20.86 -2.02
C ARG A 74 -3.20 -20.78 -2.11
N SER A 75 -2.73 -20.56 -3.34
CA SER A 75 -1.34 -20.18 -3.63
C SER A 75 -1.28 -18.68 -3.83
N PHE A 76 -0.29 -18.05 -3.21
CA PHE A 76 -0.02 -16.62 -3.33
C PHE A 76 1.25 -16.32 -4.11
N ARG A 77 1.84 -17.32 -4.78
CA ARG A 77 3.02 -17.10 -5.62
C ARG A 77 2.75 -16.05 -6.71
N PRO A 78 3.79 -15.36 -7.22
CA PRO A 78 3.63 -14.40 -8.31
C PRO A 78 2.83 -14.94 -9.48
N GLY A 79 1.67 -14.32 -9.70
CA GLY A 79 0.72 -14.64 -10.76
C GLY A 79 -0.45 -15.54 -10.34
N ASP A 80 -0.44 -16.15 -9.15
CA ASP A 80 -1.44 -17.15 -8.75
C ASP A 80 -2.75 -16.55 -8.21
N ASP A 81 -2.67 -15.42 -7.51
CA ASP A 81 -3.84 -14.72 -6.95
C ASP A 81 -4.01 -13.31 -7.54
N HIS A 82 -5.27 -12.91 -7.69
CA HIS A 82 -5.68 -11.63 -8.28
C HIS A 82 -5.35 -10.39 -7.44
N ILE A 83 -5.31 -10.52 -6.11
CA ILE A 83 -5.00 -9.40 -5.20
C ILE A 83 -3.59 -9.59 -4.62
N TRP A 84 -3.34 -10.78 -4.08
CA TRP A 84 -2.21 -11.01 -3.19
C TRP A 84 -1.00 -11.63 -3.90
N THR A 85 0.20 -11.29 -3.42
CA THR A 85 1.47 -11.88 -3.86
C THR A 85 2.38 -12.10 -2.66
N SER A 86 2.73 -13.35 -2.34
CA SER A 86 3.75 -13.66 -1.35
C SER A 86 5.15 -13.44 -1.91
N LEU A 87 6.13 -13.23 -1.02
CA LEU A 87 7.54 -13.04 -1.37
C LEU A 87 8.44 -14.21 -0.97
N GLU A 88 9.56 -14.32 -1.66
CA GLU A 88 10.69 -15.21 -1.36
C GLU A 88 11.97 -14.37 -1.29
N LYS A 89 12.29 -13.84 -0.11
CA LYS A 89 13.41 -12.91 0.08
C LYS A 89 13.83 -12.85 1.55
N PRO A 90 15.13 -12.72 1.86
CA PRO A 90 15.53 -12.32 3.19
C PRO A 90 15.03 -10.91 3.55
N ASP A 91 14.64 -10.72 4.80
CA ASP A 91 14.46 -9.37 5.34
C ASP A 91 15.83 -8.80 5.71
N GLY A 92 16.23 -7.73 5.02
CA GLY A 92 17.56 -7.14 5.13
C GLY A 92 17.58 -5.86 5.95
N VAL A 93 16.54 -5.57 6.74
CA VAL A 93 16.46 -4.35 7.56
C VAL A 93 16.08 -4.69 9.01
N ASN A 94 16.15 -3.71 9.91
CA ASN A 94 15.62 -3.79 11.27
C ASN A 94 16.15 -4.95 12.13
N GLY A 95 17.35 -5.47 11.86
CA GLY A 95 17.92 -6.60 12.59
C GLY A 95 17.09 -7.87 12.51
N ALA A 96 16.39 -8.06 11.38
CA ALA A 96 15.55 -9.22 11.10
C ALA A 96 16.32 -10.53 11.17
N LEU A 97 15.61 -11.59 11.55
CA LEU A 97 16.15 -12.93 11.84
C LEU A 97 15.49 -14.00 10.96
N GLU A 98 14.54 -13.62 10.12
CA GLU A 98 13.76 -14.48 9.25
C GLU A 98 13.99 -14.30 7.75
N LEU A 99 13.74 -15.38 7.01
CA LEU A 99 13.50 -15.34 5.57
C LEU A 99 12.00 -15.36 5.29
N TYR A 100 11.52 -14.50 4.38
CA TYR A 100 10.18 -14.63 3.85
C TYR A 100 10.15 -15.67 2.73
N SER A 101 9.15 -16.56 2.78
CA SER A 101 8.99 -17.62 1.78
C SER A 101 7.55 -17.85 1.38
N HIS A 102 7.34 -18.20 0.11
CA HIS A 102 6.00 -18.40 -0.44
C HIS A 102 5.20 -19.51 0.29
N ASN A 103 5.89 -20.57 0.72
CA ASN A 103 5.29 -21.75 1.35
C ASN A 103 4.95 -21.54 2.84
N MET A 104 5.23 -20.36 3.40
CA MET A 104 4.79 -19.98 4.74
C MET A 104 3.41 -19.32 4.75
N THR A 105 2.76 -19.22 3.58
CA THR A 105 1.46 -18.56 3.42
C THR A 105 0.49 -19.47 2.69
N SER A 106 -0.74 -19.59 3.18
CA SER A 106 -1.85 -20.22 2.46
C SER A 106 -3.17 -19.89 3.17
N THR A 107 -4.25 -20.54 2.74
CA THR A 107 -5.54 -20.52 3.43
C THR A 107 -5.89 -21.93 3.92
N LYS A 108 -6.59 -22.01 5.05
CA LYS A 108 -7.04 -23.27 5.65
C LYS A 108 -8.44 -23.08 6.24
N CYS A 109 -9.19 -24.18 6.36
CA CYS A 109 -10.37 -24.25 7.20
C CYS A 109 -10.14 -25.26 8.33
N ASP A 110 -10.48 -24.89 9.55
CA ASP A 110 -10.46 -25.76 10.72
C ASP A 110 -11.76 -26.62 10.77
N ASP A 111 -11.76 -27.65 11.63
CA ASP A 111 -12.87 -28.63 11.71
C ASP A 111 -14.21 -28.00 12.16
N ASP A 112 -14.16 -26.83 12.78
CA ASP A 112 -15.32 -26.03 13.20
C ASP A 112 -15.95 -25.22 12.04
N GLY A 113 -15.34 -25.26 10.85
CA GLY A 113 -15.79 -24.51 9.67
C GLY A 113 -15.16 -23.13 9.52
N THR A 114 -14.33 -22.68 10.47
CA THR A 114 -13.63 -21.40 10.39
C THR A 114 -12.53 -21.47 9.32
N CYS A 115 -12.66 -20.69 8.25
CA CYS A 115 -11.63 -20.54 7.23
C CYS A 115 -10.83 -19.25 7.45
N TYR A 116 -9.54 -19.29 7.12
CA TYR A 116 -8.65 -18.15 7.32
C TYR A 116 -7.43 -18.23 6.40
N PHE A 117 -6.87 -17.07 6.10
CA PHE A 117 -5.48 -16.94 5.65
C PHE A 117 -4.53 -17.09 6.83
N PHE A 118 -3.36 -17.71 6.61
CA PHE A 118 -2.33 -17.77 7.62
C PHE A 118 -0.95 -17.40 7.10
N ILE A 119 -0.15 -16.81 8.00
CA ILE A 119 1.30 -16.79 7.93
C ILE A 119 1.81 -17.74 9.01
N LYS A 120 2.67 -18.69 8.60
CA LYS A 120 3.34 -19.64 9.47
C LYS A 120 4.78 -19.18 9.70
N SER A 121 5.20 -19.11 10.95
CA SER A 121 6.61 -18.88 11.30
C SER A 121 7.20 -20.15 11.90
N VAL A 122 8.42 -20.51 11.50
CA VAL A 122 9.19 -21.68 12.00
C VAL A 122 10.59 -21.25 12.41
N ASP A 123 11.16 -21.95 13.38
CA ASP A 123 12.60 -21.91 13.67
C ASP A 123 13.34 -22.77 12.65
N GLU A 124 14.19 -22.16 11.85
CA GLU A 124 14.94 -22.82 10.78
C GLU A 124 16.22 -22.04 10.48
N VAL A 125 17.37 -22.67 10.72
CA VAL A 125 18.68 -22.05 10.46
C VAL A 125 18.98 -22.07 8.97
N ASN A 126 19.24 -20.89 8.43
CA ASN A 126 19.61 -20.63 7.06
C ASN A 126 20.85 -19.73 7.04
N VAL A 127 21.72 -19.95 6.05
CA VAL A 127 22.85 -19.07 5.76
C VAL A 127 22.68 -18.56 4.35
N ILE A 128 22.53 -17.25 4.19
CA ILE A 128 22.36 -16.62 2.89
C ILE A 128 23.57 -15.74 2.59
N HIS A 129 24.06 -15.83 1.35
CA HIS A 129 25.14 -15.01 0.85
C HIS A 129 24.56 -13.74 0.22
N VAL A 130 24.80 -12.59 0.83
CA VAL A 130 24.10 -11.33 0.50
C VAL A 130 25.09 -10.22 0.23
N TYR A 131 24.75 -9.29 -0.66
CA TYR A 131 25.60 -8.13 -0.94
C TYR A 131 25.30 -7.01 0.07
N ASN A 132 26.28 -6.64 0.87
CA ASN A 132 26.15 -5.56 1.84
C ASN A 132 26.84 -4.29 1.30
N MET A 133 26.06 -3.25 1.03
CA MET A 133 26.58 -1.96 0.55
C MET A 133 27.16 -1.09 1.68
N TYR A 134 26.83 -1.40 2.93
CA TYR A 134 27.22 -0.66 4.13
C TYR A 134 28.54 -1.15 4.73
N THR A 135 29.20 -2.15 4.12
CA THR A 135 30.59 -2.52 4.45
C THR A 135 31.59 -1.66 3.68
N HIS A 136 32.81 -1.52 4.21
CA HIS A 136 33.91 -0.79 3.55
C HIS A 136 35.12 -1.70 3.32
N PRO A 137 35.36 -2.21 2.10
CA PRO A 137 34.57 -1.99 0.87
C PRO A 137 33.24 -2.77 0.86
N PRO A 138 32.25 -2.34 0.05
CA PRO A 138 31.04 -3.11 -0.22
C PRO A 138 31.36 -4.49 -0.76
N GLY A 139 30.64 -5.52 -0.30
CA GLY A 139 30.96 -6.88 -0.68
C GLY A 139 29.92 -7.90 -0.23
N TYR A 140 30.10 -9.12 -0.69
CA TYR A 140 29.25 -10.23 -0.25
C TYR A 140 29.67 -10.73 1.14
N VAL A 141 28.67 -11.01 1.97
CA VAL A 141 28.82 -11.54 3.33
C VAL A 141 27.84 -12.70 3.55
N ASP A 142 28.24 -13.66 4.38
CA ASP A 142 27.35 -14.71 4.85
C ASP A 142 26.56 -14.20 6.06
N THR A 143 25.24 -14.28 6.00
CA THR A 143 24.33 -13.86 7.08
C THR A 143 23.48 -15.04 7.53
N ASN A 144 23.39 -15.23 8.85
CA ASN A 144 22.53 -16.25 9.44
C ASN A 144 21.12 -15.71 9.64
N PHE A 145 20.15 -16.48 9.21
CA PHE A 145 18.73 -16.33 9.50
C PHE A 145 18.28 -17.55 10.30
N TYR A 146 17.65 -17.33 11.44
CA TYR A 146 17.29 -18.41 12.38
C TYR A 146 15.84 -18.83 12.27
N TYR A 147 15.06 -18.13 11.45
CA TYR A 147 13.64 -18.36 11.27
C TYR A 147 13.25 -18.28 9.80
N ARG A 148 12.08 -18.84 9.48
CA ARG A 148 11.41 -18.65 8.19
C ARG A 148 9.96 -18.26 8.45
N SER A 149 9.47 -17.30 7.70
CA SER A 149 8.14 -16.71 7.85
C SER A 149 7.56 -16.29 6.49
N GLY A 150 6.48 -15.51 6.47
CA GLY A 150 5.83 -15.04 5.25
C GLY A 150 5.58 -13.55 5.22
N MET A 151 5.68 -12.96 4.02
CA MET A 151 5.18 -11.63 3.68
C MET A 151 4.32 -11.73 2.43
N VAL A 152 3.18 -11.04 2.42
CA VAL A 152 2.22 -10.96 1.31
C VAL A 152 1.89 -9.50 1.02
N GLN A 153 1.84 -9.12 -0.25
CA GLN A 153 1.61 -7.75 -0.70
C GLN A 153 0.53 -7.70 -1.79
N SER A 154 -0.26 -6.63 -1.83
CA SER A 154 -1.11 -6.29 -2.98
C SER A 154 -0.43 -5.34 -3.99
N TRP A 155 0.89 -5.14 -3.83
CA TRP A 155 1.70 -4.15 -4.55
C TRP A 155 1.40 -4.13 -6.06
N ASN A 156 1.09 -2.93 -6.56
CA ASN A 156 0.78 -2.64 -7.96
C ASN A 156 -0.34 -3.50 -8.60
N LYS A 157 -1.11 -4.25 -7.80
CA LYS A 157 -2.33 -4.96 -8.22
C LYS A 157 -3.56 -4.26 -7.69
N PHE A 158 -3.61 -4.07 -6.37
CA PHE A 158 -4.66 -3.37 -5.67
C PHE A 158 -4.02 -2.31 -4.77
N CYS A 159 -4.39 -1.07 -5.04
CA CYS A 159 -4.05 0.09 -4.23
C CYS A 159 -5.29 0.95 -4.05
N TYR A 160 -5.26 1.80 -3.05
CA TYR A 160 -6.34 2.75 -2.80
C TYR A 160 -5.81 4.00 -2.10
N GLN A 161 -6.57 5.09 -2.20
CA GLN A 161 -6.37 6.32 -1.43
C GLN A 161 -7.59 6.49 -0.55
N GLY A 162 -7.42 6.66 0.76
CA GLY A 162 -8.50 6.87 1.72
C GLY A 162 -9.53 5.73 1.82
N GLY A 163 -10.20 5.61 2.95
CA GLY A 163 -11.23 4.61 3.21
C GLY A 163 -11.14 4.03 4.61
N MET A 164 -11.99 3.06 4.92
CA MET A 164 -11.94 2.30 6.16
C MET A 164 -11.56 0.86 5.84
N ILE A 165 -10.43 0.41 6.36
CA ILE A 165 -10.05 -1.01 6.33
C ILE A 165 -10.42 -1.67 7.65
N GLU A 166 -11.09 -2.81 7.55
CA GLU A 166 -11.43 -3.70 8.66
C GLU A 166 -10.76 -5.05 8.44
N VAL A 167 -10.04 -5.54 9.44
CA VAL A 167 -9.36 -6.84 9.39
C VAL A 167 -9.63 -7.61 10.67
N ARG A 168 -10.07 -8.86 10.55
CA ARG A 168 -10.27 -9.77 11.69
C ARG A 168 -9.12 -10.75 11.82
N VAL A 169 -8.36 -10.67 12.91
CA VAL A 169 -7.01 -11.25 13.03
C VAL A 169 -6.79 -11.91 14.38
N GLN A 170 -6.14 -13.08 14.38
CA GLN A 170 -5.51 -13.69 15.55
C GLN A 170 -3.98 -13.61 15.40
N LEU A 171 -3.31 -13.09 16.42
CA LEU A 171 -1.86 -12.91 16.44
C LEU A 171 -1.11 -14.20 16.85
N PRO A 172 0.11 -14.42 16.33
CA PRO A 172 0.95 -15.56 16.69
C PRO A 172 1.45 -15.47 18.15
N GLY A 173 1.37 -16.59 18.88
CA GLY A 173 1.85 -16.68 20.26
C GLY A 173 1.96 -18.10 20.79
N ALA A 174 2.84 -18.31 21.77
CA ALA A 174 2.96 -19.54 22.54
C ALA A 174 1.84 -19.61 23.59
N VAL A 175 0.65 -20.01 23.15
CA VAL A 175 -0.60 -20.02 23.96
C VAL A 175 -1.11 -21.42 24.28
N SER A 176 -0.33 -22.46 24.01
CA SER A 176 -0.69 -23.83 24.40
C SER A 176 -0.44 -24.06 25.89
N ALA A 177 -1.15 -25.00 26.52
CA ALA A 177 -0.87 -25.39 27.90
C ALA A 177 0.57 -25.90 28.11
N ALA A 178 1.18 -26.52 27.09
CA ALA A 178 2.54 -27.04 27.14
C ALA A 178 3.61 -25.94 27.16
N SER A 179 3.32 -24.77 26.58
CA SER A 179 4.22 -23.60 26.60
C SER A 179 4.54 -23.15 28.03
N GLY A 180 3.62 -23.37 28.97
CA GLY A 180 3.73 -22.85 30.33
C GLY A 180 3.57 -21.33 30.41
N ASN A 181 2.94 -20.70 29.40
CA ASN A 181 2.65 -19.28 29.40
C ASN A 181 1.76 -18.90 30.61
N PRO A 182 2.25 -18.08 31.55
CA PRO A 182 1.52 -17.69 32.75
C PRO A 182 0.32 -16.77 32.44
N ASP A 183 0.36 -16.04 31.32
CA ASP A 183 -0.71 -15.11 30.94
C ASP A 183 -2.03 -15.85 30.67
N LEU A 184 -1.99 -17.15 30.32
CA LEU A 184 -3.18 -17.98 30.10
C LEU A 184 -4.15 -18.00 31.29
N THR A 185 -3.66 -17.70 32.49
CA THR A 185 -4.48 -17.62 33.71
C THR A 185 -5.24 -16.29 33.86
N LEU A 186 -4.88 -15.26 33.09
CA LEU A 186 -5.48 -13.92 33.16
C LEU A 186 -6.83 -13.84 32.42
N GLY A 187 -7.15 -14.82 31.57
CA GLY A 187 -8.31 -14.80 30.69
C GLY A 187 -8.14 -13.85 29.49
N GLU A 188 -9.08 -13.88 28.55
CA GLU A 188 -9.01 -13.13 27.28
C GLU A 188 -8.86 -11.62 27.49
N ASN A 189 -9.53 -11.06 28.49
CA ASN A 189 -9.45 -9.64 28.84
C ASN A 189 -8.24 -9.28 29.72
N GLY A 190 -7.44 -10.27 30.12
CA GLY A 190 -6.21 -10.06 30.88
C GLY A 190 -5.18 -9.31 30.04
N LYS A 191 -4.55 -8.28 30.62
CA LYS A 191 -3.45 -7.57 29.96
C LYS A 191 -2.27 -8.53 29.78
N ALA A 192 -1.72 -8.65 28.58
CA ALA A 192 -0.54 -9.47 28.35
C ALA A 192 0.69 -8.86 29.06
N GLU A 193 1.41 -9.67 29.83
CA GLU A 193 2.53 -9.19 30.66
C GLU A 193 3.85 -9.90 30.32
N ASN A 194 3.78 -11.13 29.79
CA ASN A 194 4.94 -11.97 29.60
C ASN A 194 5.38 -12.04 28.12
N GLY A 195 5.88 -10.91 27.61
CA GLY A 195 6.23 -10.70 26.19
C GLY A 195 7.06 -11.81 25.50
N LYS A 196 7.90 -12.52 26.26
CA LYS A 196 8.70 -13.66 25.74
C LYS A 196 7.86 -14.81 25.14
N TYR A 197 6.60 -14.97 25.54
CA TYR A 197 5.70 -15.99 24.98
C TYR A 197 5.05 -15.54 23.67
N TYR A 198 5.27 -14.32 23.21
CA TYR A 198 4.79 -13.81 21.93
C TYR A 198 5.99 -13.29 21.11
N PRO A 199 6.87 -14.21 20.65
CA PRO A 199 8.23 -13.89 20.20
C PRO A 199 8.33 -13.28 18.79
N THR A 200 7.21 -13.06 18.12
CA THR A 200 7.12 -12.59 16.74
C THR A 200 6.51 -11.20 16.66
N TRP A 201 6.79 -10.49 15.57
CA TRP A 201 6.29 -9.16 15.26
C TRP A 201 5.36 -9.20 14.04
N PRO A 202 4.05 -9.46 14.23
CA PRO A 202 3.09 -9.42 13.15
C PRO A 202 2.81 -7.97 12.70
N GLY A 203 2.63 -7.80 11.40
CA GLY A 203 2.32 -6.53 10.75
C GLY A 203 1.17 -6.65 9.75
N ILE A 204 0.27 -5.68 9.78
CA ILE A 204 -0.71 -5.37 8.74
C ILE A 204 -0.63 -3.88 8.51
N TRP A 205 -0.12 -3.50 7.34
CA TRP A 205 0.26 -2.12 7.08
C TRP A 205 0.16 -1.81 5.60
N MET A 206 0.41 -0.55 5.28
CA MET A 206 0.29 0.00 3.94
C MET A 206 1.46 0.88 3.61
N MET A 207 1.88 0.85 2.36
CA MET A 207 2.94 1.72 1.83
C MET A 207 2.49 2.36 0.52
N GLY A 208 2.91 3.60 0.27
CA GLY A 208 2.69 4.26 -1.03
C GLY A 208 3.31 3.47 -2.19
N ASN A 209 2.57 3.30 -3.29
CA ASN A 209 2.89 2.38 -4.39
C ASN A 209 4.23 2.67 -5.12
N LEU A 210 4.76 3.89 -4.97
CA LEU A 210 6.07 4.27 -5.52
C LEU A 210 7.25 3.54 -4.84
N GLY A 211 7.06 2.94 -3.67
CA GLY A 211 8.01 2.04 -3.04
C GLY A 211 7.42 0.63 -2.92
N ARG A 212 8.25 -0.40 -3.06
CA ARG A 212 7.88 -1.79 -2.74
C ARG A 212 8.65 -2.23 -1.49
N ALA A 213 7.91 -2.62 -0.45
CA ALA A 213 8.47 -3.02 0.82
C ALA A 213 9.48 -4.16 0.63
N ILE A 214 10.58 -4.08 1.37
CA ILE A 214 11.79 -4.92 1.29
C ILE A 214 12.57 -4.88 -0.05
N PHE A 215 12.22 -3.97 -0.96
CA PHE A 215 13.02 -3.63 -2.14
C PHE A 215 13.70 -2.28 -1.95
N SER A 216 14.83 -2.27 -1.24
CA SER A 216 15.55 -1.06 -0.82
C SER A 216 15.90 -0.11 -1.96
N ALA A 217 16.06 -0.62 -3.20
CA ALA A 217 16.27 0.21 -4.39
C ALA A 217 15.09 1.16 -4.65
N SER A 218 13.87 0.65 -4.54
CA SER A 218 12.64 1.40 -4.75
C SER A 218 12.27 2.32 -3.59
N THR A 219 12.66 1.95 -2.35
CA THR A 219 12.31 2.73 -1.15
C THR A 219 13.34 3.80 -0.81
N ASN A 220 14.58 3.70 -1.30
CA ASN A 220 15.63 4.66 -1.00
C ASN A 220 15.27 6.08 -1.48
N ARG A 221 15.28 7.04 -0.54
CA ARG A 221 14.84 8.44 -0.74
C ARG A 221 13.39 8.57 -1.23
N MET A 222 12.58 7.53 -1.08
CA MET A 222 11.17 7.49 -1.42
C MET A 222 10.33 7.32 -0.16
N TRP A 223 10.66 6.32 0.66
CA TRP A 223 10.07 6.14 1.98
C TRP A 223 10.80 7.01 3.02
N PRO A 224 10.11 7.61 3.99
CA PRO A 224 8.65 7.66 4.16
C PRO A 224 8.07 9.03 3.73
N PHE A 225 8.51 9.60 2.60
CA PHE A 225 8.19 11.00 2.27
C PHE A 225 6.68 11.26 2.11
N SER A 226 6.20 12.31 2.78
CA SER A 226 4.88 12.94 2.64
C SER A 226 5.07 14.46 2.59
N TYR A 227 5.83 14.92 1.59
CA TYR A 227 6.27 16.31 1.47
C TYR A 227 6.18 16.80 0.03
N ASP A 228 5.42 17.87 -0.17
CA ASP A 228 5.12 18.46 -1.48
C ASP A 228 5.41 19.97 -1.50
N LYS A 229 6.66 20.34 -1.20
CA LYS A 229 7.10 21.74 -1.25
C LYS A 229 8.51 21.89 -1.78
N CYS A 230 8.74 22.99 -2.48
CA CYS A 230 10.08 23.41 -2.91
C CYS A 230 10.61 24.53 -2.01
N GLU A 231 11.25 24.13 -0.91
CA GLU A 231 11.81 25.04 0.10
C GLU A 231 13.27 24.64 0.42
N PRO A 232 14.24 24.90 -0.47
CA PRO A 232 15.62 24.40 -0.33
C PRO A 232 16.34 24.93 0.92
N ASP A 233 15.89 26.06 1.48
CA ASP A 233 16.42 26.60 2.74
C ASP A 233 15.92 25.84 3.98
N VAL A 234 14.86 25.03 3.84
CA VAL A 234 14.23 24.24 4.92
C VAL A 234 14.58 22.76 4.79
N PHE A 235 14.58 22.23 3.58
CA PHE A 235 14.88 20.83 3.31
C PHE A 235 15.65 20.67 1.99
N GLU A 236 16.76 19.93 2.02
CA GLU A 236 17.60 19.67 0.86
C GLU A 236 16.85 18.80 -0.17
N PRO A 237 16.46 19.38 -1.33
CA PRO A 237 15.56 18.70 -2.26
C PRO A 237 16.11 17.38 -2.83
N SER A 238 17.44 17.23 -2.92
CA SER A 238 18.07 16.01 -3.45
C SER A 238 17.93 14.77 -2.53
N TYR A 239 17.48 14.96 -1.29
CA TYR A 239 17.21 13.87 -0.35
C TYR A 239 15.83 13.23 -0.57
N GLN A 240 14.92 13.88 -1.29
CA GLN A 240 13.67 13.31 -1.76
C GLN A 240 13.78 13.00 -3.25
N ARG A 241 13.60 11.73 -3.63
CA ARG A 241 13.85 11.26 -5.00
C ARG A 241 12.93 11.93 -6.04
N ILE A 242 11.68 12.19 -5.66
CA ILE A 242 10.71 12.96 -6.46
C ILE A 242 10.37 14.21 -5.67
N SER A 243 11.06 15.31 -5.95
CA SER A 243 10.91 16.58 -5.23
C SER A 243 10.03 17.57 -6.01
N ALA A 244 9.24 18.36 -5.28
CA ALA A 244 8.45 19.47 -5.82
C ALA A 244 9.31 20.56 -6.48
N CYS A 245 10.63 20.61 -6.23
CA CYS A 245 11.55 21.52 -6.92
C CYS A 245 11.80 21.14 -8.39
N ASN A 246 11.33 19.97 -8.84
CA ASN A 246 11.48 19.52 -10.22
C ASN A 246 10.19 19.79 -11.02
N ASP A 247 10.24 20.72 -11.96
CA ASP A 247 9.12 21.05 -12.86
C ASP A 247 8.99 20.07 -14.05
N ASN A 248 9.93 19.15 -14.21
CA ASN A 248 9.89 18.12 -15.26
C ASN A 248 10.45 16.78 -14.74
N PRO A 249 9.74 16.11 -13.82
CA PRO A 249 10.19 14.83 -13.26
C PRO A 249 10.22 13.68 -14.27
N GLY A 250 9.57 13.83 -15.43
CA GLY A 250 9.47 12.79 -16.44
C GLY A 250 8.56 11.64 -16.01
N TYR A 251 8.56 10.55 -16.80
CA TYR A 251 7.85 9.30 -16.48
C TYR A 251 6.39 9.44 -16.07
N GLY A 252 5.67 10.42 -16.63
CA GLY A 252 4.24 10.65 -16.35
C GLY A 252 3.92 11.27 -15.00
N LEU A 253 4.93 11.61 -14.19
CA LEU A 253 4.74 12.32 -12.93
C LEU A 253 4.30 13.77 -13.17
N ASN A 254 3.56 14.34 -12.22
CA ASN A 254 3.09 15.72 -12.30
C ASN A 254 4.27 16.71 -12.06
N PRO A 255 4.36 17.79 -12.85
CA PRO A 255 5.31 18.88 -12.60
C PRO A 255 5.19 19.46 -11.19
N SER A 256 6.33 19.72 -10.54
CA SER A 256 6.41 20.41 -9.25
C SER A 256 5.59 19.76 -8.13
N GLN A 257 5.46 18.43 -8.17
CA GLN A 257 4.82 17.64 -7.12
C GLN A 257 5.88 16.76 -6.43
N GLY A 258 6.09 16.99 -5.13
CA GLY A 258 6.89 16.13 -4.27
C GLY A 258 6.12 14.86 -3.93
N ARG A 259 6.77 13.71 -4.09
CA ARG A 259 6.15 12.39 -3.96
C ARG A 259 7.00 11.46 -3.11
N GLY A 260 6.41 10.36 -2.65
CA GLY A 260 7.08 9.42 -1.77
C GLY A 260 6.39 8.07 -1.65
N ALA A 261 6.78 7.33 -0.63
CA ALA A 261 6.15 6.09 -0.22
C ALA A 261 5.98 6.11 1.30
N PRO A 262 5.05 6.92 1.84
CA PRO A 262 4.79 6.96 3.27
C PRO A 262 4.13 5.65 3.73
N GLU A 263 4.01 5.48 5.05
CA GLU A 263 3.56 4.24 5.67
C GLU A 263 2.43 4.48 6.69
N ILE A 264 1.46 3.57 6.71
CA ILE A 264 0.37 3.52 7.70
C ILE A 264 0.27 2.08 8.22
N ASP A 265 0.45 1.91 9.53
CA ASP A 265 0.29 0.61 10.17
C ASP A 265 -1.15 0.45 10.64
N VAL A 266 -1.91 -0.52 10.14
CA VAL A 266 -3.21 -0.88 10.73
C VAL A 266 -2.99 -1.57 12.08
N LEU A 267 -2.01 -2.47 12.11
CA LEU A 267 -1.45 -3.11 13.29
C LEU A 267 0.02 -3.37 12.99
N GLU A 268 0.91 -2.95 13.87
CA GLU A 268 2.31 -3.37 13.82
C GLU A 268 2.83 -3.61 15.24
N GLY A 269 3.11 -4.86 15.60
CA GLY A 269 3.66 -5.16 16.93
C GLY A 269 3.22 -6.50 17.50
N GLY A 270 3.94 -6.93 18.54
CA GLY A 270 3.72 -8.18 19.25
C GLY A 270 4.23 -8.09 20.70
N GLY A 271 4.38 -9.22 21.38
CA GLY A 271 4.76 -9.20 22.79
C GLY A 271 3.62 -8.71 23.68
N THR A 272 3.74 -7.48 24.20
CA THR A 272 2.74 -6.87 25.11
C THR A 272 2.15 -5.58 24.58
N LEU A 273 2.58 -5.14 23.39
CA LEU A 273 2.22 -3.86 22.80
C LEU A 273 2.00 -4.02 21.30
N VAL A 274 1.04 -3.26 20.76
CA VAL A 274 0.91 -3.02 19.33
C VAL A 274 1.06 -1.52 19.09
N SER A 275 1.77 -1.17 18.03
CA SER A 275 1.92 0.20 17.54
C SER A 275 0.83 0.51 16.51
N SER A 276 0.29 1.72 16.62
CA SER A 276 -0.50 2.39 15.59
C SER A 276 0.31 3.57 15.10
N SER A 277 0.75 3.56 13.83
CA SER A 277 1.72 4.57 13.36
C SER A 277 1.46 5.11 11.95
N LEU A 278 1.91 6.35 11.76
CA LEU A 278 2.18 6.96 10.46
C LEU A 278 3.67 7.26 10.38
N GLN A 279 4.36 6.74 9.37
CA GLN A 279 5.75 7.10 9.13
C GLN A 279 5.79 8.14 8.02
N ILE A 280 6.47 9.25 8.32
CA ILE A 280 6.42 10.47 7.52
C ILE A 280 7.80 11.14 7.43
N GLY A 281 8.05 11.76 6.29
CA GLY A 281 9.30 12.45 5.99
C GLY A 281 9.05 13.76 5.23
N PRO A 282 9.92 14.77 5.39
CA PRO A 282 11.10 14.78 6.26
C PRO A 282 10.73 15.00 7.73
N GLY A 283 11.41 14.38 8.68
CA GLY A 283 11.14 14.49 10.12
C GLY A 283 11.41 15.89 10.70
N MET A 284 10.92 16.15 11.91
CA MET A 284 11.12 17.43 12.60
C MET A 284 12.61 17.69 12.95
N PRO A 285 13.08 18.95 12.86
CA PRO A 285 14.37 19.36 13.41
C PRO A 285 14.44 19.25 14.95
N ASP A 286 15.65 19.18 15.52
CA ASP A 286 15.86 19.03 16.98
C ASP A 286 15.17 20.09 17.85
N ASP A 287 15.06 21.31 17.33
CA ASP A 287 14.41 22.45 17.99
C ASP A 287 12.95 22.14 18.38
N PHE A 288 12.31 21.22 17.64
CA PHE A 288 10.93 20.75 17.82
C PHE A 288 10.88 19.31 18.36
N ARG A 289 11.88 18.87 19.12
CA ARG A 289 11.87 17.55 19.78
C ARG A 289 12.02 17.68 21.29
N ILE A 290 11.95 16.54 21.99
CA ILE A 290 12.38 16.48 23.40
C ILE A 290 13.77 17.07 23.59
N SER A 291 14.07 17.52 24.82
CA SER A 291 15.44 17.96 25.13
C SER A 291 16.42 16.80 24.93
N GLY A 292 17.60 17.12 24.40
CA GLY A 292 18.74 16.22 24.47
C GLY A 292 19.11 15.90 25.93
N VAL A 293 19.72 14.73 26.13
CA VAL A 293 20.14 14.25 27.45
C VAL A 293 21.44 14.93 27.88
N ASP A 294 21.50 15.41 29.12
CA ASP A 294 22.75 15.86 29.74
C ASP A 294 23.48 14.67 30.37
N TYR A 295 24.46 14.12 29.66
CA TYR A 295 25.28 13.01 30.14
C TYR A 295 26.06 13.32 31.43
N SER A 296 26.31 14.61 31.75
CA SER A 296 27.01 14.98 32.99
C SER A 296 26.16 14.76 34.25
N SER A 297 24.84 14.68 34.09
CA SER A 297 23.89 14.34 35.17
C SER A 297 23.87 12.84 35.53
N GLY A 298 24.59 12.03 34.77
CA GLY A 298 24.59 10.57 34.85
C GLY A 298 23.45 9.91 34.06
N ASP A 299 22.70 10.69 33.28
CA ASP A 299 21.70 10.15 32.36
C ASP A 299 22.36 9.42 31.18
N SER A 300 21.66 8.41 30.66
CA SER A 300 21.98 7.72 29.41
C SER A 300 20.86 7.95 28.40
N TYR A 301 21.14 7.85 27.09
CA TYR A 301 20.11 8.02 26.06
C TYR A 301 18.87 7.12 26.27
N SER A 302 19.06 5.92 26.83
CA SER A 302 17.98 5.00 27.18
C SER A 302 16.99 5.52 28.24
N CYS A 303 17.35 6.53 29.04
CA CYS A 303 16.46 7.08 30.05
C CYS A 303 15.21 7.72 29.45
N ILE A 304 15.30 8.24 28.21
CA ILE A 304 14.17 8.85 27.48
C ILE A 304 13.03 7.84 27.35
N TYR A 305 13.36 6.65 26.86
CA TYR A 305 12.37 5.58 26.64
C TYR A 305 11.80 5.01 27.94
N ALA A 306 12.54 5.14 29.04
CA ALA A 306 12.09 4.75 30.37
C ALA A 306 11.44 5.90 31.15
N ALA A 307 11.36 7.11 30.57
CA ALA A 307 10.95 8.34 31.23
C ALA A 307 11.60 8.57 32.61
N SER A 308 12.89 8.22 32.73
CA SER A 308 13.66 8.26 33.97
C SER A 308 14.86 9.21 33.93
N CYS A 309 14.93 10.07 32.91
CA CYS A 309 15.97 11.09 32.81
C CYS A 309 15.85 12.11 33.95
N LYS A 310 16.99 12.53 34.49
CA LYS A 310 17.08 13.67 35.40
C LYS A 310 17.07 15.00 34.66
N THR A 311 17.51 14.99 33.41
CA THR A 311 17.51 16.16 32.53
C THR A 311 16.09 16.66 32.32
N ASP A 312 15.83 17.94 32.64
CA ASP A 312 14.53 18.56 32.43
C ASP A 312 14.16 18.56 30.93
N GLY A 313 12.93 18.14 30.63
CA GLY A 313 12.41 18.10 29.26
C GLY A 313 12.89 16.90 28.44
N ALA A 314 13.67 15.98 28.99
CA ALA A 314 14.10 14.78 28.26
C ALA A 314 13.08 13.62 28.37
N ASN A 315 12.18 13.64 29.36
CA ASN A 315 11.23 12.53 29.58
C ASN A 315 10.00 12.59 28.67
N TYR A 316 9.33 13.74 28.60
CA TYR A 316 8.13 13.93 27.79
C TYR A 316 8.10 15.32 27.16
N VAL A 317 7.58 15.43 25.94
CA VAL A 317 7.49 16.74 25.29
C VAL A 317 6.46 17.61 26.00
N GLY A 318 6.83 18.84 26.36
CA GLY A 318 5.97 19.76 27.10
C GLY A 318 6.04 19.61 28.63
N VAL A 319 6.86 18.70 29.16
CA VAL A 319 7.01 18.43 30.60
C VAL A 319 8.48 18.53 31.04
N PRO A 320 8.85 19.39 32.00
CA PRO A 320 8.01 20.38 32.68
C PRO A 320 7.57 21.51 31.74
N THR A 321 6.38 22.09 31.96
CA THR A 321 5.82 23.12 31.09
C THR A 321 6.71 24.36 31.01
N ALA A 322 7.18 24.86 32.16
CA ALA A 322 8.06 26.03 32.24
C ALA A 322 9.43 25.84 31.55
N TYR A 323 9.87 24.60 31.33
CA TYR A 323 11.08 24.33 30.56
C TYR A 323 10.84 24.62 29.07
N TYR A 324 9.74 24.10 28.51
CA TYR A 324 9.42 24.23 27.09
C TYR A 324 8.95 25.62 26.70
N GLU A 325 8.26 26.34 27.58
CA GLU A 325 7.83 27.73 27.34
C GLU A 325 9.00 28.67 27.01
N LYS A 326 10.20 28.38 27.53
CA LYS A 326 11.42 29.16 27.25
C LYS A 326 11.83 29.15 25.78
N ARG A 327 11.38 28.16 24.99
CA ARG A 327 11.67 28.07 23.55
C ARG A 327 10.91 29.12 22.74
N GLY A 328 9.78 29.62 23.25
CA GLY A 328 8.95 30.60 22.54
C GLY A 328 8.13 30.02 21.37
N HIS A 329 8.11 28.69 21.22
CA HIS A 329 7.26 27.95 20.30
C HIS A 329 6.96 26.56 20.87
N LYS A 330 5.97 25.87 20.28
CA LYS A 330 5.62 24.49 20.65
C LYS A 330 6.64 23.49 20.07
N SER A 331 6.70 22.29 20.63
CA SER A 331 7.79 21.33 20.37
C SER A 331 7.33 19.93 19.93
N TRP A 332 6.06 19.70 19.62
CA TRP A 332 5.59 18.39 19.14
C TRP A 332 4.36 18.50 18.26
N TYR A 333 3.99 17.40 17.61
CA TYR A 333 2.68 17.24 16.99
C TYR A 333 1.57 17.59 17.99
N GLN A 334 0.55 18.32 17.55
CA GLN A 334 -0.49 18.86 18.41
C GLN A 334 -1.84 18.25 18.08
N GLY A 335 -2.70 18.05 19.08
CA GLY A 335 -4.07 17.58 18.87
C GLY A 335 -4.18 16.10 18.53
N LEU A 336 -3.15 15.30 18.82
CA LEU A 336 -3.23 13.85 18.74
C LEU A 336 -4.30 13.33 19.72
N ARG A 337 -5.04 12.29 19.33
CA ARG A 337 -6.23 11.81 20.05
C ARG A 337 -6.01 10.37 20.50
N TYR A 338 -6.18 10.11 21.79
CA TYR A 338 -5.92 8.80 22.40
C TYR A 338 -7.18 8.31 23.12
N GLY A 339 -7.60 7.08 22.87
CA GLY A 339 -8.76 6.43 23.49
C GLY A 339 -8.40 5.09 24.13
N ALA A 340 -9.17 4.67 25.12
CA ALA A 340 -8.88 3.46 25.87
C ALA A 340 -9.09 2.18 25.04
N ASN A 341 -8.21 1.20 25.24
CA ASN A 341 -8.50 -0.18 24.85
C ASN A 341 -9.47 -0.77 25.89
N ASN A 342 -10.75 -0.80 25.54
CA ASN A 342 -11.84 -1.25 26.41
C ASN A 342 -11.94 -2.78 26.55
N HIS A 343 -11.08 -3.56 25.87
CA HIS A 343 -11.06 -5.02 25.98
C HIS A 343 -10.16 -5.54 27.09
N CYS A 344 -9.34 -4.69 27.69
CA CYS A 344 -8.65 -5.04 28.93
C CYS A 344 -9.58 -4.94 30.14
N SER A 345 -9.40 -5.83 31.10
CA SER A 345 -10.04 -5.73 32.41
C SER A 345 -9.73 -4.38 33.08
N PRO A 346 -10.72 -3.71 33.68
CA PRO A 346 -10.53 -2.40 34.31
C PRO A 346 -9.77 -2.52 35.65
N SER A 347 -9.04 -1.46 35.98
CA SER A 347 -8.34 -1.25 37.25
C SER A 347 -8.68 0.13 37.82
N ALA A 348 -8.97 0.19 39.12
CA ALA A 348 -9.26 1.45 39.80
C ALA A 348 -8.05 2.41 39.77
N ASP A 349 -6.84 1.88 39.85
CA ASP A 349 -5.59 2.67 39.87
C ASP A 349 -5.28 3.32 38.51
N ALA A 350 -5.82 2.77 37.43
CA ALA A 350 -5.65 3.31 36.08
C ALA A 350 -6.72 4.35 35.70
N LYS A 351 -7.75 4.51 36.54
CA LYS A 351 -8.88 5.38 36.24
C LYS A 351 -8.52 6.85 36.46
N GLN A 352 -8.89 7.69 35.51
CA GLN A 352 -8.68 9.14 35.57
C GLN A 352 -10.00 9.93 35.56
N ASP A 353 -9.92 11.12 36.14
CA ASP A 353 -10.97 12.15 36.12
C ASP A 353 -10.55 13.28 35.17
N TYR A 354 -11.46 13.70 34.28
CA TYR A 354 -11.22 14.76 33.32
C TYR A 354 -10.91 16.11 33.99
N ASP A 355 -11.68 16.52 35.00
CA ASP A 355 -11.56 17.84 35.62
C ASP A 355 -10.21 17.98 36.31
N THR A 356 -9.73 16.89 36.96
CA THR A 356 -8.41 16.83 37.59
C THR A 356 -7.29 17.02 36.57
N ILE A 357 -7.29 16.23 35.49
CA ILE A 357 -6.23 16.28 34.48
C ILE A 357 -6.27 17.59 33.70
N ALA A 358 -7.45 18.06 33.30
CA ALA A 358 -7.60 19.32 32.60
C ALA A 358 -7.12 20.51 33.45
N ALA A 359 -7.39 20.49 34.76
CA ALA A 359 -6.89 21.50 35.69
C ALA A 359 -5.35 21.45 35.81
N SER A 360 -4.76 20.25 35.90
CA SER A 360 -3.30 20.06 35.95
C SER A 360 -2.60 20.58 34.69
N VAL A 361 -3.03 20.13 33.51
CA VAL A 361 -2.46 20.57 32.22
C VAL A 361 -2.58 22.09 32.07
N LYS A 362 -3.73 22.67 32.45
CA LYS A 362 -3.95 24.13 32.41
C LYS A 362 -3.07 24.90 33.38
N ALA A 363 -2.77 24.34 34.56
CA ALA A 363 -1.90 24.97 35.54
C ALA A 363 -0.41 24.93 35.11
N GLY A 364 -0.06 24.00 34.22
CA GLY A 364 1.30 23.71 33.81
C GLY A 364 1.94 22.68 34.73
N ILE A 365 2.46 21.61 34.15
CA ILE A 365 3.07 20.50 34.88
C ILE A 365 4.47 20.92 35.33
N THR A 366 4.73 20.81 36.62
CA THR A 366 5.99 21.27 37.24
C THR A 366 6.99 20.14 37.43
N GLU A 367 6.49 18.92 37.49
CA GLU A 367 7.22 17.67 37.62
C GLU A 367 7.99 17.37 36.33
N ASN A 368 9.12 16.66 36.46
CA ASN A 368 9.88 16.19 35.30
C ASN A 368 9.35 14.86 34.72
N THR A 369 8.32 14.28 35.33
CA THR A 369 7.69 13.04 34.88
C THR A 369 6.18 13.08 35.10
N CYS A 370 5.46 12.32 34.29
CA CYS A 370 4.01 12.22 34.34
C CYS A 370 3.53 11.23 35.41
N SER A 371 2.40 11.54 36.03
CA SER A 371 1.64 10.63 36.89
C SER A 371 0.19 10.54 36.40
N SER A 372 -0.56 9.59 36.95
CA SER A 372 -2.01 9.44 36.69
C SER A 372 -2.85 10.62 37.17
N GLU A 373 -2.28 11.55 37.94
CA GLU A 373 -2.97 12.75 38.45
C GLU A 373 -2.47 14.03 37.76
N THR A 374 -1.29 14.02 37.13
CA THR A 374 -0.70 15.22 36.53
C THR A 374 -0.83 15.27 35.01
N CYS A 375 -0.80 14.14 34.32
CA CYS A 375 -0.83 14.06 32.86
C CYS A 375 -2.03 13.28 32.32
N PRO A 376 -2.41 13.50 31.05
CA PRO A 376 -3.31 12.59 30.33
C PRO A 376 -2.79 11.15 30.36
N ALA A 377 -3.68 10.17 30.29
CA ALA A 377 -3.33 8.74 30.36
C ALA A 377 -2.35 8.31 29.25
N SER A 378 -2.33 9.03 28.12
CA SER A 378 -1.37 8.78 27.05
C SER A 378 0.04 9.28 27.36
N ASN A 379 0.21 10.12 28.39
CA ASN A 379 1.37 10.98 28.69
C ASN A 379 1.60 12.12 27.69
N ASP A 380 0.75 12.31 26.67
CA ASP A 380 0.87 13.43 25.74
C ASP A 380 0.06 14.63 26.22
N VAL A 381 0.75 15.63 26.77
CA VAL A 381 0.16 16.89 27.26
C VAL A 381 -0.24 17.84 26.13
N ASN A 382 0.17 17.54 24.89
CA ASN A 382 -0.23 18.27 23.68
C ASN A 382 -1.41 17.61 22.94
N GLY A 383 -1.88 16.47 23.45
CA GLY A 383 -3.02 15.74 22.92
C GLY A 383 -4.34 16.48 23.12
N ASP A 384 -5.33 16.12 22.33
CA ASP A 384 -6.70 16.59 22.46
C ASP A 384 -7.34 15.99 23.74
N LEU A 385 -8.00 16.82 24.55
CA LEU A 385 -8.77 16.41 25.73
C LEU A 385 -10.28 16.62 25.57
N GLY A 386 -10.73 16.92 24.35
CA GLY A 386 -12.13 17.10 23.99
C GLY A 386 -12.93 15.79 23.98
N LEU A 387 -14.20 15.89 23.64
CA LEU A 387 -15.13 14.76 23.62
C LEU A 387 -14.90 13.87 22.39
N ILE A 388 -14.92 12.53 22.57
CA ILE A 388 -14.64 11.54 21.52
C ILE A 388 -15.63 11.59 20.34
N HIS A 389 -16.87 12.00 20.60
CA HIS A 389 -17.94 12.11 19.59
C HIS A 389 -18.69 13.46 19.69
N GLY A 390 -18.08 14.49 20.28
CA GLY A 390 -18.74 15.80 20.47
C GLY A 390 -19.96 15.79 21.43
N THR A 391 -20.37 14.63 21.93
CA THR A 391 -21.44 14.44 22.92
C THR A 391 -20.87 14.03 24.27
N GLY A 392 -21.41 14.59 25.36
CA GLY A 392 -20.90 14.39 26.74
C GLY A 392 -20.97 12.96 27.28
N THR A 393 -21.63 12.03 26.58
CA THR A 393 -21.77 10.61 26.99
C THR A 393 -20.61 9.72 26.53
N SER A 394 -19.71 10.21 25.68
CA SER A 394 -18.73 9.41 24.95
C SER A 394 -17.33 9.39 25.57
N GLY A 395 -17.16 10.02 26.73
CA GLY A 395 -15.84 10.21 27.34
C GLY A 395 -15.00 11.28 26.63
N HIS A 396 -13.81 11.50 27.16
CA HIS A 396 -12.83 12.47 26.66
C HIS A 396 -11.61 11.76 26.07
N TRP A 397 -11.04 12.33 25.02
CA TRP A 397 -9.71 11.96 24.55
C TRP A 397 -8.68 12.18 25.66
N GLY A 398 -7.63 11.36 25.67
CA GLY A 398 -6.54 11.45 26.64
C GLY A 398 -6.89 11.08 28.09
N ILE A 399 -8.14 10.76 28.41
CA ILE A 399 -8.59 10.44 29.77
C ILE A 399 -9.02 8.97 29.87
N ASN A 400 -8.38 8.22 30.76
CA ASN A 400 -8.77 6.83 31.03
C ASN A 400 -9.95 6.71 32.01
N SER A 401 -11.13 7.18 31.62
CA SER A 401 -12.32 7.13 32.50
C SER A 401 -12.79 5.71 32.84
N ASN A 402 -12.43 4.72 32.01
CA ASN A 402 -12.79 3.31 32.20
C ASN A 402 -11.76 2.54 33.04
N GLY A 403 -10.55 3.08 33.22
CA GLY A 403 -9.47 2.42 33.95
C GLY A 403 -8.94 1.16 33.26
N THR A 404 -9.08 1.03 31.93
CA THR A 404 -8.60 -0.13 31.16
C THR A 404 -7.21 0.12 30.60
N CYS A 405 -6.72 -0.73 29.69
CA CYS A 405 -5.48 -0.46 28.97
C CYS A 405 -5.60 0.84 28.17
N TYR A 406 -4.52 1.61 28.11
CA TYR A 406 -4.51 2.91 27.44
C TYR A 406 -3.30 3.04 26.51
N PRO A 407 -3.45 3.54 25.27
CA PRO A 407 -2.35 3.84 24.37
C PRO A 407 -1.46 4.95 24.94
N LEU A 408 -0.15 4.70 24.94
CA LEU A 408 0.86 5.67 25.33
C LEU A 408 1.45 6.31 24.08
N PHE A 409 1.68 7.62 24.13
CA PHE A 409 2.41 8.30 23.07
C PHE A 409 3.86 7.81 23.03
N ASN A 410 4.41 7.71 21.82
CA ASN A 410 5.81 7.35 21.65
C ASN A 410 6.67 8.62 21.63
N VAL A 411 7.68 8.71 22.50
CA VAL A 411 8.69 9.81 22.55
C VAL A 411 9.69 9.74 21.39
N TYR A 412 9.25 9.26 20.22
CA TYR A 412 10.10 8.93 19.09
C TYR A 412 10.94 10.14 18.66
N THR A 413 12.26 10.03 18.80
CA THR A 413 13.21 11.09 18.45
C THR A 413 13.56 11.15 16.96
N GLY A 414 12.87 10.33 16.16
CA GLY A 414 13.16 10.17 14.74
C GLY A 414 14.32 9.21 14.51
N ALA A 415 14.44 8.71 13.27
CA ALA A 415 15.64 8.04 12.80
C ALA A 415 16.27 8.86 11.68
N TYR A 416 17.60 8.86 11.62
CA TYR A 416 18.35 9.44 10.52
C TYR A 416 18.71 8.34 9.52
N LEU A 417 18.21 8.47 8.30
CA LEU A 417 18.55 7.61 7.18
C LEU A 417 19.73 8.22 6.46
N CYS A 418 20.79 7.45 6.26
CA CYS A 418 22.05 7.93 5.69
C CYS A 418 22.61 6.96 4.65
N ASP A 419 23.30 7.52 3.66
CA ASP A 419 24.15 6.74 2.76
C ASP A 419 25.38 6.16 3.51
N PRO A 420 25.99 5.06 3.03
CA PRO A 420 27.11 4.40 3.70
C PRO A 420 28.41 5.23 3.76
N ASP A 421 28.53 6.29 2.97
CA ASP A 421 29.71 7.18 2.99
C ASP A 421 29.49 8.44 3.83
N ASN A 422 28.32 8.58 4.44
CA ASN A 422 27.93 9.77 5.17
C ASN A 422 28.72 9.95 6.47
N THR A 423 29.12 11.19 6.77
CA THR A 423 29.89 11.54 7.97
C THR A 423 29.04 12.28 9.01
N PHE A 424 27.74 12.44 8.76
CA PHE A 424 26.85 13.22 9.62
C PHE A 424 26.69 12.54 10.99
N PRO A 425 26.92 13.25 12.11
CA PRO A 425 26.99 12.63 13.44
C PRO A 425 25.73 11.91 13.91
N LYS A 426 24.55 12.19 13.32
CA LYS A 426 23.29 11.52 13.67
C LYS A 426 23.01 10.24 12.88
N CYS A 427 23.82 9.92 11.87
CA CYS A 427 23.73 8.61 11.24
C CYS A 427 23.99 7.52 12.28
N ALA A 428 23.32 6.37 12.16
CA ALA A 428 23.51 5.26 13.11
C ALA A 428 24.96 4.74 13.15
N SER A 429 25.68 4.84 12.03
CA SER A 429 27.09 4.47 11.91
C SER A 429 27.80 5.43 10.95
N PRO A 430 28.18 6.64 11.41
CA PRO A 430 28.81 7.63 10.54
C PRO A 430 30.22 7.18 10.14
N ARG A 431 30.56 7.34 8.87
CA ARG A 431 31.87 6.97 8.34
C ARG A 431 32.95 7.86 8.95
N ASN A 432 34.01 7.25 9.49
CA ASN A 432 35.20 7.98 9.88
C ASN A 432 36.06 8.27 8.65
N GLU A 433 36.06 9.52 8.20
CA GLU A 433 36.76 9.93 6.98
C GLU A 433 38.29 9.88 7.06
N THR A 434 38.86 9.86 8.27
CA THR A 434 40.31 9.76 8.46
C THR A 434 40.80 8.32 8.29
N THR A 435 39.96 7.33 8.61
CA THR A 435 40.36 5.91 8.60
C THR A 435 39.73 5.10 7.47
N THR A 436 38.58 5.53 6.95
CA THR A 436 37.76 4.73 6.04
C THR A 436 37.47 5.51 4.75
N PRO A 437 38.07 5.12 3.60
CA PRO A 437 37.80 5.73 2.31
C PRO A 437 36.33 5.61 1.89
N LYS A 438 35.87 6.50 1.00
CA LYS A 438 34.52 6.41 0.41
C LYS A 438 34.39 5.15 -0.44
N SER A 439 33.29 4.44 -0.26
CA SER A 439 32.88 3.31 -1.11
C SER A 439 32.38 3.78 -2.47
N ASN A 440 31.74 4.95 -2.53
CA ASN A 440 30.93 5.47 -3.64
C ASN A 440 29.84 4.49 -4.09
N ALA A 441 29.29 3.71 -3.15
CA ALA A 441 28.24 2.72 -3.43
C ALA A 441 26.92 3.37 -3.88
N MET A 442 26.67 4.61 -3.47
CA MET A 442 25.49 5.38 -3.89
C MET A 442 25.70 6.89 -3.75
N SER A 443 24.76 7.65 -4.32
CA SER A 443 24.70 9.11 -4.13
C SER A 443 24.50 9.44 -2.67
N SER A 444 25.16 10.50 -2.20
CA SER A 444 25.07 10.90 -0.79
C SER A 444 23.69 11.42 -0.43
N PHE A 445 23.19 11.03 0.73
CA PHE A 445 22.00 11.57 1.34
C PHE A 445 22.05 11.40 2.86
N ASN A 446 21.37 12.30 3.57
CA ASN A 446 21.03 12.09 4.97
C ASN A 446 19.77 12.89 5.29
N TYR A 447 18.74 12.25 5.80
CA TYR A 447 17.53 12.94 6.22
C TYR A 447 16.92 12.25 7.43
N GLN A 448 16.20 13.03 8.23
CA GLN A 448 15.44 12.51 9.35
C GLN A 448 14.07 12.04 8.86
N MET A 449 13.56 10.98 9.45
CA MET A 449 12.16 10.57 9.36
C MET A 449 11.51 10.59 10.73
N ASP A 450 10.18 10.71 10.75
CA ASP A 450 9.35 10.61 11.93
C ASP A 450 8.36 9.45 11.84
N ALA A 451 7.94 8.97 13.01
CA ALA A 451 6.80 8.10 13.18
C ALA A 451 5.85 8.72 14.20
N ILE A 452 4.69 9.22 13.74
CA ILE A 452 3.61 9.64 14.66
C ILE A 452 2.93 8.36 15.10
N SER A 453 3.12 7.98 16.37
CA SER A 453 2.68 6.67 16.85
C SER A 453 2.14 6.68 18.28
N ALA A 454 1.30 5.68 18.55
CA ALA A 454 0.88 5.30 19.88
C ALA A 454 1.07 3.79 20.07
N ASN A 455 1.73 3.40 21.16
CA ASN A 455 1.85 2.00 21.56
C ASN A 455 0.76 1.68 22.56
N TRP A 456 -0.08 0.70 22.27
CA TRP A 456 -1.19 0.32 23.13
C TRP A 456 -1.01 -1.09 23.69
N PRO A 457 -1.21 -1.28 25.01
CA PRO A 457 -1.14 -2.60 25.61
C PRO A 457 -2.24 -3.53 25.11
N VAL A 458 -1.85 -4.75 24.77
CA VAL A 458 -2.76 -5.78 24.29
C VAL A 458 -3.34 -6.62 25.44
N HIS A 459 -4.56 -7.09 25.24
CA HIS A 459 -5.20 -8.12 26.07
C HIS A 459 -4.89 -9.49 25.46
N LEU A 460 -4.85 -10.56 26.26
CA LEU A 460 -4.49 -11.91 25.82
C LEU A 460 -5.36 -12.42 24.66
N GLY A 461 -6.61 -11.95 24.58
CA GLY A 461 -7.56 -12.29 23.51
C GLY A 461 -6.99 -12.12 22.10
N VAL A 462 -6.07 -11.18 21.88
CA VAL A 462 -5.43 -10.99 20.55
C VAL A 462 -4.62 -12.21 20.10
N TYR A 463 -4.15 -13.05 21.03
CA TYR A 463 -3.36 -14.26 20.75
C TYR A 463 -4.20 -15.54 20.78
N THR A 464 -5.32 -15.53 21.51
CA THR A 464 -6.15 -16.73 21.71
C THR A 464 -7.38 -16.79 20.81
N ASP A 465 -7.85 -15.65 20.28
CA ASP A 465 -9.01 -15.55 19.38
C ASP A 465 -8.80 -14.45 18.33
N PHE A 466 -9.74 -14.35 17.40
CA PHE A 466 -9.79 -13.32 16.37
C PHE A 466 -10.36 -12.00 16.92
N VAL A 467 -9.62 -10.92 16.71
CA VAL A 467 -10.00 -9.56 17.08
C VAL A 467 -10.11 -8.69 15.83
N VAL A 468 -11.09 -7.78 15.81
CA VAL A 468 -11.33 -6.86 14.69
C VAL A 468 -10.53 -5.57 14.87
N TYR A 469 -9.62 -5.31 13.95
CA TYR A 469 -8.83 -4.09 13.82
C TYR A 469 -9.41 -3.25 12.70
N GLN A 470 -9.53 -1.95 12.93
CA GLN A 470 -10.11 -1.02 11.96
C GLN A 470 -9.25 0.23 11.85
N LEU A 471 -9.13 0.75 10.64
CA LEU A 471 -8.44 2.00 10.36
C LEU A 471 -9.25 2.82 9.36
N GLU A 472 -9.73 3.99 9.78
CA GLU A 472 -10.25 5.02 8.90
C GLU A 472 -9.13 5.96 8.48
N TRP A 473 -9.05 6.25 7.18
CA TRP A 473 -8.12 7.20 6.61
C TRP A 473 -8.85 8.11 5.63
N VAL A 474 -8.79 9.41 5.88
CA VAL A 474 -9.32 10.46 5.00
C VAL A 474 -8.15 11.40 4.66
N THR A 475 -7.93 11.68 3.39
CA THR A 475 -6.84 12.55 2.93
C THR A 475 -7.23 14.03 3.05
N GLY A 476 -6.32 14.93 2.67
CA GLY A 476 -6.60 16.37 2.63
C GLY A 476 -6.46 17.06 3.99
N LYS A 477 -6.59 18.39 4.01
CA LYS A 477 -6.35 19.23 5.20
C LYS A 477 -7.33 19.00 6.34
N SER A 478 -8.56 18.61 6.01
CA SER A 478 -9.62 18.25 6.95
C SER A 478 -9.69 16.74 7.24
N GLY A 479 -8.76 15.97 6.66
CA GLY A 479 -8.66 14.53 6.84
C GLY A 479 -8.15 14.09 8.22
N TYR A 480 -8.01 12.77 8.38
CA TYR A 480 -7.51 12.14 9.61
C TYR A 480 -7.13 10.68 9.34
N VAL A 481 -6.31 10.09 10.22
CA VAL A 481 -6.20 8.63 10.36
C VAL A 481 -6.68 8.24 11.76
N ARG A 482 -7.65 7.32 11.86
CA ARG A 482 -8.19 6.82 13.14
C ARG A 482 -8.09 5.31 13.19
N TRP A 483 -7.45 4.80 14.24
CA TRP A 483 -7.42 3.40 14.62
C TRP A 483 -8.55 3.08 15.58
N MET A 484 -9.20 1.94 15.35
CA MET A 484 -10.24 1.40 16.21
C MET A 484 -10.01 -0.10 16.44
N LEU A 485 -10.40 -0.56 17.62
CA LEU A 485 -10.40 -1.97 18.01
C LEU A 485 -11.83 -2.35 18.38
N GLN A 486 -12.40 -3.29 17.63
CA GLN A 486 -13.82 -3.67 17.70
C GLN A 486 -14.77 -2.45 17.77
N GLY A 487 -14.57 -1.47 16.89
CA GLY A 487 -15.38 -0.25 16.82
C GLY A 487 -15.06 0.83 17.84
N SER A 488 -14.21 0.57 18.85
CA SER A 488 -13.80 1.59 19.83
C SER A 488 -12.53 2.31 19.36
N PRO A 489 -12.47 3.65 19.35
CA PRO A 489 -11.27 4.38 18.94
C PRO A 489 -10.12 4.20 19.93
N LEU A 490 -8.94 3.90 19.39
CA LEU A 490 -7.67 3.79 20.14
C LEU A 490 -6.78 5.01 19.94
N PHE A 491 -6.61 5.43 18.69
CA PHE A 491 -5.71 6.52 18.35
C PHE A 491 -6.26 7.25 17.13
N GLU A 492 -6.07 8.57 17.06
CA GLU A 492 -6.35 9.34 15.87
C GLU A 492 -5.31 10.44 15.69
N VAL A 493 -4.85 10.58 14.45
CA VAL A 493 -4.01 11.67 13.98
C VAL A 493 -4.85 12.54 13.04
N PRO A 494 -5.33 13.71 13.51
CA PRO A 494 -5.92 14.70 12.62
C PRO A 494 -4.89 15.18 11.59
N SER A 495 -5.31 15.44 10.35
CA SER A 495 -4.44 15.98 9.30
C SER A 495 -3.77 17.30 9.70
N GLU A 496 -4.48 18.14 10.46
CA GLU A 496 -3.97 19.40 11.02
C GLU A 496 -2.70 19.20 11.86
N SER A 497 -2.57 18.07 12.58
CA SER A 497 -1.34 17.75 13.30
C SER A 497 -0.12 17.64 12.37
N ILE A 498 -0.32 17.27 11.10
CA ILE A 498 0.73 17.02 10.11
C ILE A 498 1.05 18.26 9.27
N TRP A 499 0.03 18.99 8.81
CA TRP A 499 0.24 20.16 7.94
C TRP A 499 0.44 21.47 8.72
N ASP A 500 -0.15 21.60 9.91
CA ASP A 500 0.01 22.75 10.81
C ASP A 500 0.98 22.46 11.97
N VAL A 501 2.15 21.94 11.61
CA VAL A 501 3.20 21.65 12.59
C VAL A 501 3.74 22.93 13.24
N PRO A 502 4.17 22.87 14.52
CA PRO A 502 4.77 24.02 15.20
C PRO A 502 5.90 24.66 14.42
N GLN A 503 5.97 26.00 14.48
CA GLN A 503 7.02 26.79 13.84
C GLN A 503 7.74 27.66 14.87
N ASN A 504 9.05 27.78 14.70
CA ASN A 504 9.84 28.82 15.34
C ASN A 504 9.74 30.12 14.50
N SER A 505 10.39 31.19 14.97
CA SER A 505 10.39 32.50 14.30
C SER A 505 10.94 32.47 12.86
N ASN A 506 11.81 31.50 12.57
CA ASN A 506 12.44 31.31 11.25
C ASN A 506 11.70 30.31 10.36
N LYS A 507 10.60 29.71 10.84
CA LYS A 507 9.80 28.71 10.12
C LYS A 507 10.61 27.52 9.59
N THR A 508 11.52 26.98 10.41
CA THR A 508 12.43 25.91 9.98
C THR A 508 11.85 24.49 10.10
N ASN A 509 10.59 24.33 10.53
CA ASN A 509 9.96 23.01 10.60
C ASN A 509 9.28 22.68 9.26
N PRO A 510 9.70 21.65 8.53
CA PRO A 510 9.09 21.31 7.25
C PRO A 510 7.61 20.94 7.42
N GLN A 511 6.72 21.70 6.79
CA GLN A 511 5.29 21.39 6.74
C GLN A 511 5.07 20.22 5.78
N LYS A 512 4.54 19.12 6.30
CA LYS A 512 4.24 17.91 5.54
C LYS A 512 2.81 17.98 5.01
N ILE A 513 2.44 16.99 4.24
CA ILE A 513 1.07 16.74 3.81
C ILE A 513 0.54 15.49 4.48
N MET A 514 -0.78 15.42 4.63
CA MET A 514 -1.44 14.17 4.98
C MET A 514 -1.08 13.11 3.94
N LEU A 515 -0.97 11.86 4.37
CA LEU A 515 -0.66 10.78 3.45
C LEU A 515 -1.76 10.72 2.39
N GLU A 516 -1.36 10.82 1.13
CA GLU A 516 -2.23 10.90 -0.03
C GLU A 516 -1.77 10.02 -1.20
N GLU A 517 -0.65 9.30 -1.07
CA GLU A 517 -0.20 8.34 -2.09
C GLU A 517 -1.22 7.18 -2.24
N PRO A 518 -1.42 6.60 -3.44
CA PRO A 518 -2.13 5.34 -3.56
C PRO A 518 -1.32 4.24 -2.84
N MET A 519 -1.92 3.62 -1.83
CA MET A 519 -1.22 2.65 -0.98
C MET A 519 -1.70 1.23 -1.24
N TYR A 520 -0.78 0.28 -1.18
CA TYR A 520 -1.07 -1.16 -1.24
C TYR A 520 -0.95 -1.78 0.14
N LEU A 521 -1.59 -2.94 0.35
CA LEU A 521 -1.64 -3.65 1.61
C LEU A 521 -0.52 -4.68 1.73
N ILE A 522 0.00 -4.82 2.94
CA ILE A 522 1.09 -5.75 3.29
C ILE A 522 0.73 -6.48 4.59
N PHE A 523 0.93 -7.79 4.61
CA PHE A 523 0.87 -8.60 5.83
C PHE A 523 2.15 -9.40 5.96
N ASN A 524 2.78 -9.36 7.12
CA ASN A 524 3.97 -10.14 7.42
C ASN A 524 4.02 -10.56 8.89
N VAL A 525 4.83 -11.57 9.17
CA VAL A 525 5.25 -11.88 10.54
C VAL A 525 6.76 -11.88 10.56
N ALA A 526 7.34 -10.86 11.20
CA ALA A 526 8.76 -10.67 11.28
C ALA A 526 9.33 -11.13 12.63
N LEU A 527 10.64 -11.34 12.71
CA LEU A 527 11.35 -11.67 13.95
C LEU A 527 12.62 -10.83 14.02
N SER A 528 12.74 -9.94 15.00
CA SER A 528 13.92 -9.07 15.12
C SER A 528 14.71 -9.34 16.39
N SER A 529 15.99 -9.04 16.33
CA SER A 529 16.87 -8.95 17.50
C SER A 529 16.75 -7.62 18.27
N SER A 530 16.00 -6.64 17.74
CA SER A 530 16.00 -5.25 18.22
C SER A 530 14.63 -4.71 18.66
N TRP A 531 13.55 -5.47 18.45
CA TRP A 531 12.18 -5.03 18.75
C TRP A 531 11.68 -5.44 20.14
N GLY A 532 10.59 -4.81 20.58
CA GLY A 532 9.95 -5.11 21.87
C GLY A 532 9.46 -6.56 22.00
N ALA A 533 9.10 -7.19 20.88
CA ALA A 533 8.90 -8.63 20.77
C ALA A 533 10.13 -9.24 20.09
N THR A 534 10.83 -10.10 20.82
CA THR A 534 12.08 -10.72 20.36
C THR A 534 12.03 -12.21 20.68
N PRO A 535 12.44 -13.10 19.76
CA PRO A 535 12.49 -14.53 20.05
C PRO A 535 13.58 -14.86 21.08
N PRO A 536 13.48 -16.03 21.75
CA PRO A 536 14.55 -16.48 22.64
C PRO A 536 15.90 -16.54 21.93
N ASN A 537 16.96 -16.16 22.66
CA ASN A 537 18.34 -16.17 22.17
C ASN A 537 18.53 -15.42 20.83
N PRO A 538 18.19 -14.11 20.75
CA PRO A 538 18.27 -13.35 19.51
C PRO A 538 19.69 -13.39 18.90
N GLY A 539 19.76 -13.54 17.59
CA GLY A 539 21.03 -13.74 16.87
C GLY A 539 21.64 -15.14 17.03
N LYS A 540 20.88 -16.11 17.55
CA LYS A 540 21.23 -17.54 17.63
C LYS A 540 19.98 -18.39 17.33
N GLU A 541 20.19 -19.71 17.25
CA GLU A 541 19.09 -20.67 17.25
C GLU A 541 18.17 -20.45 18.45
N CYS A 542 16.85 -20.60 18.26
CA CYS A 542 15.84 -20.35 19.27
C CYS A 542 16.17 -21.01 20.62
N ARG A 543 16.53 -22.30 20.60
CA ARG A 543 16.84 -23.08 21.81
C ARG A 543 18.19 -22.74 22.44
N GLY A 544 19.05 -21.97 21.77
CA GLY A 544 20.41 -21.69 22.23
C GLY A 544 21.20 -22.98 22.44
N ASP A 545 21.71 -23.18 23.66
CA ASP A 545 22.39 -24.42 24.07
C ASP A 545 21.44 -25.46 24.71
N GLY A 546 20.15 -25.16 24.80
CA GLY A 546 19.12 -26.02 25.41
C GLY A 546 19.11 -26.00 26.95
N SER A 547 19.88 -25.13 27.60
CA SER A 547 19.94 -25.07 29.07
C SER A 547 18.80 -24.28 29.72
N ASP A 548 18.16 -23.36 28.98
CA ASP A 548 17.01 -22.59 29.46
C ASP A 548 15.69 -23.34 29.19
N PRO A 549 15.02 -23.87 30.24
CA PRO A 549 13.79 -24.63 30.08
C PRO A 549 12.61 -23.76 29.63
N VAL A 550 12.63 -22.45 29.87
CA VAL A 550 11.58 -21.52 29.41
C VAL A 550 11.74 -21.25 27.93
N ALA A 551 12.96 -20.90 27.50
CA ALA A 551 13.27 -20.73 26.09
C ALA A 551 12.92 -21.99 25.29
N THR A 552 13.29 -23.18 25.80
CA THR A 552 12.98 -24.46 25.16
C THR A 552 11.48 -24.64 24.94
N LYS A 553 10.64 -24.38 25.96
CA LYS A 553 9.17 -24.50 25.82
C LYS A 553 8.56 -23.50 24.84
N ILE A 554 9.10 -22.28 24.78
CA ILE A 554 8.67 -21.27 23.80
C ILE A 554 9.04 -21.74 22.40
N CYS A 555 10.27 -22.21 22.19
CA CYS A 555 10.74 -22.72 20.91
C CYS A 555 9.98 -23.98 20.47
N ASP A 556 9.58 -24.84 21.41
CA ASP A 556 8.75 -26.02 21.13
C ASP A 556 7.31 -25.67 20.75
N SER A 557 6.91 -24.39 20.89
CA SER A 557 5.62 -23.91 20.40
C SER A 557 5.64 -23.52 18.92
N PHE A 558 6.80 -23.41 18.27
CA PHE A 558 6.86 -23.26 16.82
C PHE A 558 6.38 -24.56 16.13
N PRO A 559 5.63 -24.47 15.01
CA PRO A 559 5.26 -23.25 14.28
C PRO A 559 4.20 -22.38 14.96
N LEU A 560 4.40 -21.07 14.87
CA LEU A 560 3.41 -20.07 15.28
C LEU A 560 2.64 -19.56 14.04
N TYR A 561 1.38 -19.18 14.24
CA TYR A 561 0.49 -18.77 13.15
C TYR A 561 -0.16 -17.42 13.44
N MET A 562 0.01 -16.48 12.52
CA MET A 562 -0.92 -15.37 12.38
C MET A 562 -2.08 -15.84 11.51
N LYS A 563 -3.32 -15.60 11.92
CA LYS A 563 -4.52 -15.96 11.15
C LYS A 563 -5.33 -14.71 10.82
N ILE A 564 -5.81 -14.61 9.59
CA ILE A 564 -6.70 -13.53 9.12
C ILE A 564 -7.98 -14.19 8.60
N ASP A 565 -9.10 -13.86 9.22
CA ASP A 565 -10.43 -14.38 8.84
C ASP A 565 -10.95 -13.65 7.60
N TYR A 566 -10.96 -12.31 7.64
CA TYR A 566 -11.32 -11.49 6.48
C TYR A 566 -10.58 -10.15 6.47
N ILE A 567 -10.56 -9.52 5.30
CA ILE A 567 -10.21 -8.12 5.09
C ILE A 567 -11.34 -7.46 4.29
N ARG A 568 -11.77 -6.28 4.70
CA ARG A 568 -12.79 -5.48 4.01
C ARG A 568 -12.35 -4.02 3.94
N LEU A 569 -12.56 -3.39 2.79
CA LEU A 569 -12.31 -1.96 2.56
C LEU A 569 -13.59 -1.28 2.12
N TYR A 570 -13.87 -0.13 2.74
CA TYR A 570 -15.01 0.73 2.45
C TYR A 570 -14.53 2.12 2.03
N GLN A 571 -15.18 2.74 1.05
CA GLN A 571 -14.88 4.11 0.62
C GLN A 571 -16.16 4.94 0.47
N ASP A 572 -16.02 6.24 0.65
CA ASP A 572 -17.05 7.20 0.27
C ASP A 572 -17.06 7.35 -1.25
N LEU A 573 -18.20 7.03 -1.88
CA LEU A 573 -18.37 7.17 -3.33
C LEU A 573 -19.14 8.44 -3.70
N GLY A 574 -19.42 9.32 -2.74
CA GLY A 574 -20.12 10.59 -2.95
C GLY A 574 -19.34 11.56 -3.83
N ASP A 575 -20.06 12.43 -4.53
CA ASP A 575 -19.51 13.47 -5.42
C ASP A 575 -19.36 14.84 -4.73
N ASP A 576 -19.64 14.89 -3.43
CA ASP A 576 -19.57 16.07 -2.56
C ASP A 576 -18.34 16.08 -1.62
N LEU A 577 -17.32 15.27 -1.95
CA LEU A 577 -16.07 15.24 -1.19
C LEU A 577 -15.25 16.52 -1.42
N ASP A 578 -14.46 16.89 -0.41
CA ASP A 578 -13.50 18.00 -0.52
C ASP A 578 -12.51 17.74 -1.67
N ASP A 579 -12.03 18.81 -2.33
CA ASP A 579 -11.15 18.71 -3.51
C ASP A 579 -9.83 17.94 -3.24
N ASP A 580 -9.37 17.92 -1.98
CA ASP A 580 -8.17 17.21 -1.52
C ASP A 580 -8.47 15.88 -0.79
N ASN A 581 -9.73 15.42 -0.86
CA ASN A 581 -10.13 14.07 -0.48
C ASN A 581 -10.08 13.15 -1.71
N TYR A 582 -8.99 12.39 -1.83
CA TYR A 582 -8.68 11.57 -3.00
C TYR A 582 -9.26 10.16 -2.94
N MET A 583 -10.36 9.92 -2.22
CA MET A 583 -10.93 8.58 -2.07
C MET A 583 -11.19 7.88 -3.41
N GLN A 584 -10.36 6.91 -3.77
CA GLN A 584 -10.51 6.12 -4.99
C GLN A 584 -9.73 4.80 -4.92
N LEU A 585 -10.03 3.88 -5.83
CA LEU A 585 -9.25 2.66 -6.04
C LEU A 585 -8.34 2.83 -7.25
N GLY A 586 -7.19 2.17 -7.18
CA GLY A 586 -6.21 2.13 -8.25
C GLY A 586 -4.82 2.58 -7.80
N CYS A 587 -3.82 2.06 -8.49
CA CYS A 587 -2.41 2.33 -8.19
C CYS A 587 -1.85 3.53 -8.98
N ASP A 588 -2.56 3.99 -10.02
CA ASP A 588 -2.12 5.06 -10.94
C ASP A 588 -3.18 6.17 -11.10
N PRO A 589 -3.63 6.79 -10.01
CA PRO A 589 -4.57 7.91 -10.07
C PRO A 589 -3.95 9.13 -10.75
N THR A 590 -4.76 9.98 -11.40
CA THR A 590 -4.26 11.18 -12.10
C THR A 590 -3.66 12.22 -11.16
N SER A 591 -4.16 12.30 -9.91
CA SER A 591 -3.59 13.17 -8.88
C SER A 591 -2.21 12.68 -8.40
N HIS A 592 -1.96 11.37 -8.45
CA HIS A 592 -0.77 10.71 -7.92
C HIS A 592 -0.27 9.59 -8.85
N PRO A 593 0.14 9.89 -10.10
CA PRO A 593 0.53 8.86 -11.07
C PRO A 593 1.76 8.08 -10.57
N THR A 594 1.80 6.79 -10.85
CA THR A 594 2.91 5.87 -10.48
C THR A 594 3.32 4.93 -11.60
N LYS A 595 2.41 4.60 -12.54
CA LYS A 595 2.60 3.50 -13.49
C LYS A 595 3.84 3.65 -14.36
N LYS A 596 3.95 4.78 -15.06
CA LYS A 596 5.07 5.04 -15.98
C LYS A 596 6.40 5.15 -15.25
N TRP A 597 6.41 5.60 -14.00
CA TRP A 597 7.60 5.63 -13.15
C TRP A 597 8.06 4.20 -12.82
N ILE A 598 7.15 3.37 -12.30
CA ILE A 598 7.44 1.98 -11.93
C ILE A 598 7.86 1.16 -13.15
N GLU A 599 7.17 1.31 -14.28
CA GLU A 599 7.53 0.62 -15.53
C GLU A 599 8.95 0.99 -16.01
N ALA A 600 9.34 2.26 -15.86
CA ALA A 600 10.67 2.73 -16.26
C ALA A 600 11.80 2.29 -15.32
N HIS A 601 11.47 1.88 -14.09
CA HIS A 601 12.41 1.50 -13.03
C HIS A 601 12.12 0.09 -12.49
N ILE A 602 11.49 -0.79 -13.29
CA ILE A 602 10.94 -2.06 -12.81
C ILE A 602 12.00 -2.98 -12.19
N ASP A 603 13.26 -2.83 -12.59
CA ASP A 603 14.43 -3.52 -12.02
C ASP A 603 14.68 -3.20 -10.54
N GLU A 604 14.15 -2.08 -10.03
CA GLU A 604 14.22 -1.71 -8.62
C GLU A 604 13.11 -2.35 -7.77
N TYR A 605 12.07 -2.88 -8.42
CA TYR A 605 10.87 -3.41 -7.76
C TYR A 605 10.77 -4.93 -7.82
N GLN A 606 11.71 -5.63 -8.45
CA GLN A 606 11.66 -7.09 -8.57
C GLN A 606 13.06 -7.70 -8.58
N ASP A 607 13.14 -8.98 -8.26
CA ASP A 607 14.33 -9.81 -8.43
C ASP A 607 13.93 -11.15 -9.09
N ASP A 608 14.90 -12.06 -9.21
CA ASP A 608 14.73 -13.35 -9.88
C ASP A 608 13.66 -14.25 -9.22
N ASP A 609 13.42 -14.07 -7.92
CA ASP A 609 12.44 -14.86 -7.16
C ASP A 609 11.09 -14.13 -7.06
N ASN A 610 11.07 -12.79 -7.17
CA ASN A 610 9.92 -11.93 -6.87
C ASN A 610 9.45 -11.05 -8.04
N HIS A 611 9.36 -11.63 -9.24
CA HIS A 611 8.90 -10.93 -10.44
C HIS A 611 7.52 -10.28 -10.31
N HIS A 612 7.40 -9.07 -10.84
CA HIS A 612 6.09 -8.43 -11.07
C HIS A 612 5.35 -9.19 -12.17
N LYS A 613 4.12 -9.63 -11.86
CA LYS A 613 3.24 -10.32 -12.83
C LYS A 613 1.83 -9.75 -12.77
N GLU A 614 1.40 -9.23 -13.90
CA GLU A 614 -0.01 -8.89 -14.11
C GLU A 614 -0.87 -10.16 -14.09
N VAL A 615 -2.05 -10.04 -13.52
CA VAL A 615 -3.02 -11.14 -13.41
C VAL A 615 -4.31 -10.74 -14.09
N ALA A 616 -4.69 -11.51 -15.12
CA ALA A 616 -5.98 -11.40 -15.79
C ALA A 616 -6.92 -12.50 -15.27
N GLY A 617 -8.12 -12.13 -14.87
CA GLY A 617 -9.08 -13.03 -14.25
C GLY A 617 -8.72 -13.36 -12.79
N LYS A 618 -9.15 -14.55 -12.36
CA LYS A 618 -8.94 -15.15 -11.04
C LYS A 618 -9.68 -14.51 -9.86
N ALA A 619 -10.45 -13.44 -10.06
CA ALA A 619 -11.41 -13.02 -9.04
C ALA A 619 -12.41 -14.13 -8.74
N PHE A 620 -12.90 -14.18 -7.51
CA PHE A 620 -13.95 -15.09 -7.13
C PHE A 620 -15.27 -14.76 -7.85
N CYS A 621 -15.99 -15.79 -8.24
CA CYS A 621 -17.26 -15.67 -8.93
C CYS A 621 -18.19 -16.82 -8.55
N SER A 622 -19.50 -16.58 -8.68
CA SER A 622 -20.54 -17.59 -8.55
C SER A 622 -21.23 -17.86 -9.89
N ILE A 623 -21.27 -16.87 -10.78
CA ILE A 623 -21.90 -16.96 -12.11
C ILE A 623 -21.05 -16.27 -13.19
N ASP A 624 -21.26 -16.62 -14.46
CA ASP A 624 -20.56 -16.01 -15.61
C ASP A 624 -20.72 -14.49 -15.68
N ASP A 625 -21.85 -13.96 -15.19
CA ASP A 625 -22.15 -12.53 -15.19
C ASP A 625 -21.25 -11.72 -14.22
N ASP A 626 -20.58 -12.38 -13.27
CA ASP A 626 -19.56 -11.77 -12.40
C ASP A 626 -18.23 -11.53 -13.14
N CYS A 627 -18.05 -12.15 -14.29
CA CYS A 627 -16.82 -12.13 -15.09
C CYS A 627 -17.03 -11.52 -16.48
N THR A 628 -18.21 -10.91 -16.72
CA THR A 628 -18.63 -10.40 -18.02
C THR A 628 -19.15 -8.99 -17.87
N ILE A 629 -18.86 -8.11 -18.84
CA ILE A 629 -19.43 -6.77 -18.88
C ILE A 629 -20.88 -6.79 -19.39
N GLY A 630 -21.73 -5.95 -18.81
CA GLY A 630 -23.13 -5.83 -19.23
C GLY A 630 -23.99 -5.11 -18.19
N GLY A 631 -25.32 -5.16 -18.36
CA GLY A 631 -26.25 -4.52 -17.44
C GLY A 631 -26.47 -3.05 -17.79
N ILE A 632 -25.91 -2.15 -16.97
CA ILE A 632 -26.09 -0.69 -17.10
C ILE A 632 -25.56 -0.15 -18.44
N LEU A 633 -24.57 -0.82 -19.04
CA LEU A 633 -23.96 -0.43 -20.31
C LEU A 633 -24.76 -0.85 -21.57
N GLY A 634 -25.82 -1.64 -21.42
CA GLY A 634 -26.68 -2.05 -22.54
C GLY A 634 -27.31 -3.42 -22.41
N THR A 635 -28.31 -3.69 -23.25
CA THR A 635 -29.12 -4.93 -23.25
C THR A 635 -28.38 -6.16 -23.75
N THR A 636 -27.30 -6.00 -24.53
CA THR A 636 -26.52 -7.10 -25.08
C THR A 636 -25.22 -7.28 -24.29
N ALA A 637 -25.12 -8.38 -23.55
CA ALA A 637 -23.91 -8.70 -22.80
C ALA A 637 -22.75 -9.03 -23.77
N LEU A 638 -21.61 -8.37 -23.58
CA LEU A 638 -20.38 -8.72 -24.27
C LEU A 638 -19.63 -9.72 -23.38
N LYS A 639 -19.63 -11.00 -23.74
CA LYS A 639 -18.95 -12.03 -22.95
C LYS A 639 -17.44 -11.83 -22.95
N THR A 640 -16.92 -11.23 -21.88
CA THR A 640 -15.49 -10.96 -21.71
C THR A 640 -14.78 -12.02 -20.87
N GLY A 641 -15.52 -12.74 -20.03
CA GLY A 641 -15.02 -13.83 -19.20
C GLY A 641 -16.12 -14.81 -18.77
N LYS A 642 -15.72 -15.87 -18.08
CA LYS A 642 -16.60 -16.93 -17.57
C LYS A 642 -16.19 -17.33 -16.16
N CYS A 643 -17.13 -17.85 -15.39
CA CYS A 643 -16.86 -18.37 -14.07
C CYS A 643 -16.49 -19.86 -14.16
N VAL A 644 -15.22 -20.18 -13.88
CA VAL A 644 -14.69 -21.55 -13.96
C VAL A 644 -14.10 -21.93 -12.60
N LYS A 645 -14.67 -22.95 -11.95
CA LYS A 645 -14.28 -23.39 -10.60
C LYS A 645 -14.26 -22.23 -9.59
N SER A 646 -15.31 -21.41 -9.61
CA SER A 646 -15.47 -20.23 -8.77
C SER A 646 -14.38 -19.16 -8.94
N ARG A 647 -13.71 -19.13 -10.10
CA ARG A 647 -12.71 -18.12 -10.46
C ARG A 647 -12.99 -17.60 -11.88
N CYS A 648 -12.84 -16.29 -12.10
CA CYS A 648 -13.02 -15.70 -13.41
C CYS A 648 -11.90 -16.13 -14.38
N GLU A 649 -12.28 -16.52 -15.59
CA GLU A 649 -11.37 -16.83 -16.71
C GLU A 649 -11.72 -15.95 -17.90
N CYS A 650 -10.76 -15.17 -18.40
CA CYS A 650 -11.01 -14.21 -19.48
C CYS A 650 -11.10 -14.93 -20.83
N THR A 651 -12.14 -14.62 -21.60
CA THR A 651 -12.42 -15.28 -22.89
C THR A 651 -11.38 -14.90 -23.95
N PHE A 652 -10.88 -13.66 -23.91
CA PHE A 652 -9.80 -13.17 -24.77
C PHE A 652 -8.80 -12.37 -23.92
N SER A 653 -7.82 -13.06 -23.35
CA SER A 653 -6.81 -12.44 -22.47
C SER A 653 -5.94 -11.37 -23.15
N SER A 654 -5.93 -11.31 -24.48
CA SER A 654 -5.27 -10.26 -25.25
C SER A 654 -6.09 -8.96 -25.39
N SER A 655 -7.36 -8.98 -25.01
CA SER A 655 -8.27 -7.84 -25.11
C SER A 655 -8.93 -7.46 -23.79
N TRP A 656 -9.05 -8.43 -22.88
CA TRP A 656 -9.69 -8.28 -21.58
C TRP A 656 -8.79 -8.78 -20.47
N GLY A 657 -8.70 -7.99 -19.41
CA GLY A 657 -7.91 -8.24 -18.22
C GLY A 657 -8.61 -7.73 -16.98
N GLY A 658 -7.79 -7.47 -15.97
CA GLY A 658 -8.27 -7.21 -14.62
C GLY A 658 -8.87 -8.46 -13.96
N PRO A 659 -9.19 -8.39 -12.65
CA PRO A 659 -9.59 -9.56 -11.88
C PRO A 659 -10.87 -10.24 -12.37
N ARG A 660 -11.82 -9.45 -12.88
CA ARG A 660 -13.12 -9.90 -13.37
C ARG A 660 -13.24 -9.93 -14.89
N CYS A 661 -12.13 -9.80 -15.62
CA CYS A 661 -12.13 -9.75 -17.08
C CYS A 661 -12.96 -8.59 -17.64
N THR A 662 -13.07 -7.49 -16.90
CA THR A 662 -13.85 -6.31 -17.27
C THR A 662 -12.98 -5.09 -17.60
N THR A 663 -11.66 -5.22 -17.56
CA THR A 663 -10.72 -4.18 -17.96
C THR A 663 -10.31 -4.39 -19.41
N ALA A 664 -10.53 -3.40 -20.27
CA ALA A 664 -10.03 -3.45 -21.64
C ALA A 664 -8.51 -3.25 -21.65
N ILE A 665 -7.78 -4.15 -22.31
CA ILE A 665 -6.33 -4.07 -22.49
C ILE A 665 -6.05 -3.59 -23.93
N SER A 666 -5.30 -2.51 -24.07
CA SER A 666 -4.71 -2.13 -25.36
C SER A 666 -3.43 -2.95 -25.60
N SER A 667 -3.21 -3.44 -26.81
CA SER A 667 -2.01 -4.24 -27.19
C SER A 667 -0.66 -3.53 -27.00
N SER A 668 -0.62 -2.30 -26.52
CA SER A 668 0.58 -1.59 -26.06
C SER A 668 0.98 -1.91 -24.61
N SER A 669 0.14 -2.56 -23.83
CA SER A 669 0.39 -2.84 -22.40
C SER A 669 1.11 -4.17 -22.15
N SER A 670 1.19 -5.05 -23.15
CA SER A 670 1.80 -6.37 -23.03
C SER A 670 2.83 -6.60 -24.13
N THR A 671 4.07 -6.14 -23.96
CA THR A 671 5.24 -6.89 -24.48
C THR A 671 6.57 -6.32 -23.95
N THR A 672 7.29 -7.17 -23.24
CA THR A 672 8.74 -7.30 -23.38
C THR A 672 9.15 -7.17 -24.85
N THR A 673 9.99 -6.17 -25.15
CA THR A 673 10.80 -6.03 -26.37
C THR A 673 10.08 -6.28 -27.70
N ASN A 674 9.61 -5.22 -28.37
CA ASN A 674 9.99 -4.89 -29.76
C ASN A 674 9.28 -3.62 -30.28
N THR A 675 10.11 -2.73 -30.82
CA THR A 675 9.91 -1.67 -31.83
C THR A 675 8.53 -1.03 -32.05
N PHE A 676 8.51 0.30 -31.92
CA PHE A 676 7.45 1.28 -32.18
C PHE A 676 6.48 1.05 -33.35
N SER A 677 5.22 1.39 -33.06
CA SER A 677 4.19 2.01 -33.92
C SER A 677 2.93 1.17 -34.11
N SER A 678 1.86 1.48 -33.37
CA SER A 678 0.56 1.88 -33.92
C SER A 678 -0.50 1.93 -32.81
N SER A 679 -1.29 3.01 -32.81
CA SER A 679 -2.57 3.11 -32.14
C SER A 679 -3.56 2.14 -32.78
N SER A 680 -4.12 1.18 -32.04
CA SER A 680 -5.16 0.28 -32.55
C SER A 680 -6.51 0.53 -31.87
N SER A 681 -7.51 0.75 -32.73
CA SER A 681 -8.92 0.97 -32.41
C SER A 681 -9.64 -0.35 -32.13
N TYR A 682 -10.72 -0.28 -31.35
CA TYR A 682 -11.63 -1.38 -31.04
C TYR A 682 -12.35 -1.92 -32.31
N GLY A 683 -12.31 -3.24 -32.51
CA GLY A 683 -13.05 -3.96 -33.57
C GLY A 683 -12.53 -5.38 -33.81
N PRO A 684 -13.29 -6.26 -34.48
CA PRO A 684 -12.82 -7.59 -34.88
C PRO A 684 -11.54 -7.48 -35.73
N PRO A 685 -10.65 -8.50 -35.71
CA PRO A 685 -9.35 -8.45 -36.37
C PRO A 685 -9.49 -7.92 -37.80
N MET A 686 -8.63 -6.99 -38.21
CA MET A 686 -8.72 -6.37 -39.54
C MET A 686 -8.75 -7.44 -40.65
N GLY A 687 -8.05 -8.57 -40.47
CA GLY A 687 -8.11 -9.72 -41.37
C GLY A 687 -9.48 -10.40 -41.46
N LEU A 688 -10.23 -10.48 -40.35
CA LEU A 688 -11.61 -10.99 -40.33
C LEU A 688 -12.54 -10.03 -41.08
N SER A 689 -12.42 -8.74 -40.82
CA SER A 689 -13.20 -7.69 -41.49
C SER A 689 -12.92 -7.63 -42.99
N VAL A 690 -11.65 -7.75 -43.39
CA VAL A 690 -11.22 -7.86 -44.79
C VAL A 690 -11.72 -9.17 -45.42
N GLY A 691 -11.70 -10.27 -44.68
CA GLY A 691 -12.24 -11.56 -45.14
C GLY A 691 -13.75 -11.50 -45.40
N VAL A 692 -14.52 -10.93 -44.47
CA VAL A 692 -15.97 -10.73 -44.64
C VAL A 692 -16.26 -9.77 -45.79
N ALA A 693 -15.50 -8.67 -45.90
CA ALA A 693 -15.63 -7.74 -47.02
C ALA A 693 -15.30 -8.41 -48.37
N ALA A 694 -14.25 -9.24 -48.43
CA ALA A 694 -13.89 -9.99 -49.62
C ALA A 694 -14.98 -11.00 -50.02
N VAL A 695 -15.58 -11.70 -49.04
CA VAL A 695 -16.72 -12.60 -49.27
C VAL A 695 -17.93 -11.83 -49.78
N MET A 696 -18.25 -10.67 -49.20
CA MET A 696 -19.36 -9.81 -49.62
C MET A 696 -19.14 -9.26 -51.04
N ILE A 697 -17.91 -8.83 -51.36
CA ILE A 697 -17.53 -8.37 -52.70
C ILE A 697 -17.62 -9.54 -53.69
N PHE A 698 -17.12 -10.73 -53.33
CA PHE A 698 -17.20 -11.91 -54.18
C PHE A 698 -18.65 -12.33 -54.45
N LEU A 699 -19.51 -12.39 -53.42
CA LEU A 699 -20.92 -12.70 -53.57
C LEU A 699 -21.66 -11.64 -54.41
N SER A 700 -21.31 -10.37 -54.24
CA SER A 700 -21.84 -9.27 -55.07
C SER A 700 -21.39 -9.41 -56.53
N PHE A 701 -20.12 -9.78 -56.76
CA PHE A 701 -19.58 -9.99 -58.10
C PHE A 701 -20.22 -11.21 -58.77
N VAL A 702 -20.43 -12.31 -58.02
CA VAL A 702 -21.15 -13.50 -58.50
C VAL A 702 -22.60 -13.14 -58.84
N SER A 703 -23.29 -12.36 -58.01
CA SER A 703 -24.66 -11.88 -58.27
C SER A 703 -24.72 -11.01 -59.53
N VAL A 704 -23.78 -10.06 -59.70
CA VAL A 704 -23.68 -9.23 -60.90
C VAL A 704 -23.36 -10.07 -62.13
N MET A 705 -22.42 -11.01 -62.04
CA MET A 705 -22.09 -11.93 -63.14
C MET A 705 -23.26 -12.82 -63.52
N TRP A 706 -24.07 -13.26 -62.55
CA TRP A 706 -25.27 -14.04 -62.81
C TRP A 706 -26.37 -13.19 -63.46
N SER A 707 -26.55 -11.95 -63.00
CA SER A 707 -27.44 -10.96 -63.60
C SER A 707 -27.01 -10.58 -65.03
N VAL A 708 -25.71 -10.36 -65.26
CA VAL A 708 -25.14 -10.10 -66.60
C VAL A 708 -25.23 -11.35 -67.48
N LYS A 709 -25.11 -12.56 -66.94
CA LYS A 709 -25.33 -13.80 -67.70
C LYS A 709 -26.81 -13.94 -68.10
N SER A 710 -27.72 -13.58 -67.21
CA SER A 710 -29.16 -13.51 -67.50
C SER A 710 -29.44 -12.46 -68.59
N GLN A 711 -28.93 -11.25 -68.43
CA GLN A 711 -29.09 -10.17 -69.42
C GLN A 711 -28.35 -10.41 -70.74
N SER A 712 -27.24 -11.17 -70.74
CA SER A 712 -26.52 -11.52 -71.96
C SER A 712 -27.17 -12.68 -72.70
N GLN A 713 -27.95 -13.54 -72.03
CA GLN A 713 -28.87 -14.46 -72.70
C GLN A 713 -30.01 -13.70 -73.39
N ASP A 714 -30.55 -12.66 -72.77
CA ASP A 714 -31.56 -11.78 -73.38
C ASP A 714 -30.97 -10.85 -74.47
N ALA A 715 -29.70 -10.44 -74.34
CA ALA A 715 -29.02 -9.57 -75.31
C ALA A 715 -28.34 -10.33 -76.48
N LEU A 716 -28.19 -11.65 -76.40
CA LEU A 716 -27.71 -12.49 -77.53
C LEU A 716 -28.79 -12.65 -78.61
N GLU A 717 -30.08 -12.52 -78.27
CA GLU A 717 -31.17 -12.39 -79.25
C GLU A 717 -31.13 -11.03 -79.97
N LEU A 718 -30.71 -9.95 -79.29
CA LEU A 718 -30.66 -8.60 -79.87
C LEU A 718 -29.39 -8.32 -80.70
N LYS A 719 -28.27 -9.00 -80.44
CA LYS A 719 -26.98 -8.82 -81.15
C LYS A 719 -26.85 -9.60 -82.48
N LYS A 720 -27.98 -9.97 -83.09
CA LYS A 720 -28.04 -10.35 -84.52
C LYS A 720 -28.20 -9.14 -85.46
N GLN A 721 -28.33 -7.93 -84.92
CA GLN A 721 -28.35 -6.71 -85.69
C GLN A 721 -27.18 -5.81 -85.30
N VAL A 722 -26.51 -5.30 -86.33
CA VAL A 722 -25.52 -4.20 -86.29
C VAL A 722 -24.13 -4.60 -85.79
N LYS A 723 -23.51 -5.41 -86.65
CA LYS A 723 -22.08 -5.39 -86.97
C LYS A 723 -21.69 -4.01 -87.53
N THR A 724 -20.37 -3.72 -87.53
CA THR A 724 -19.62 -2.71 -88.33
C THR A 724 -19.36 -1.38 -87.58
N THR A 725 -18.16 -0.85 -87.30
CA THR A 725 -16.71 -1.14 -87.54
C THR A 725 -15.94 -0.03 -86.76
N VAL A 726 -15.11 -0.31 -85.72
CA VAL A 726 -13.63 -0.54 -85.70
C VAL A 726 -12.80 0.77 -85.72
N GLN A 727 -12.16 1.18 -84.60
CA GLN A 727 -10.79 0.91 -84.06
C GLN A 727 -9.78 2.03 -84.38
N LEU A 728 -8.91 2.37 -83.41
CA LEU A 728 -7.48 2.00 -83.45
C LEU A 728 -6.74 2.46 -82.16
N THR A 729 -5.86 1.57 -81.70
CA THR A 729 -5.06 1.57 -80.45
C THR A 729 -3.54 1.66 -80.82
N PRO A 730 -2.55 1.09 -80.09
CA PRO A 730 -1.72 1.65 -79.01
C PRO A 730 -0.18 1.51 -79.29
N THR A 731 0.68 1.79 -78.30
CA THR A 731 2.04 1.20 -78.10
C THR A 731 2.52 1.64 -76.70
N SER A 732 2.71 0.80 -75.66
CA SER A 732 3.74 -0.23 -75.35
C SER A 732 5.20 0.27 -75.32
N THR A 733 5.93 0.10 -74.20
CA THR A 733 6.98 -0.94 -74.04
C THR A 733 7.65 -0.93 -72.65
N HIS A 734 8.16 -2.12 -72.31
CA HIS A 734 8.84 -2.63 -71.12
C HIS A 734 10.22 -2.01 -70.78
N GLY A 735 10.67 -2.28 -69.55
CA GLY A 735 12.10 -2.35 -69.19
C GLY A 735 12.33 -2.76 -67.73
N ASP A 736 12.64 -4.04 -67.50
CA ASP A 736 13.21 -4.58 -66.25
C ASP A 736 14.65 -4.11 -66.02
N VAL A 737 15.16 -4.19 -64.77
CA VAL A 737 16.37 -4.95 -64.36
C VAL A 737 17.03 -4.43 -63.05
N HIS A 738 17.32 -5.41 -62.19
CA HIS A 738 18.35 -5.57 -61.13
C HIS A 738 18.32 -4.90 -59.74
N LEU A 739 18.28 -5.83 -58.77
CA LEU A 739 18.79 -5.77 -57.39
C LEU A 739 20.31 -5.58 -57.32
N GLU A 740 20.76 -4.73 -56.39
CA GLU A 740 22.11 -4.77 -55.81
C GLU A 740 22.05 -4.75 -54.27
N ARG A 741 22.96 -5.55 -53.69
CA ARG A 741 23.12 -5.86 -52.27
C ARG A 741 24.34 -5.10 -51.76
N VAL A 742 24.18 -4.20 -50.79
CA VAL A 742 25.30 -3.51 -50.13
C VAL A 742 25.44 -3.97 -48.68
N LYS A 743 26.65 -4.44 -48.34
CA LYS A 743 27.15 -4.73 -46.98
C LYS A 743 28.25 -3.71 -46.65
N ARG A 744 28.19 -3.09 -45.46
CA ARG A 744 29.32 -2.67 -44.56
C ARG A 744 28.68 -2.02 -43.33
N SER A 745 28.83 -2.57 -42.12
CA SER A 745 29.98 -2.47 -41.18
C SER A 745 30.27 -1.03 -40.73
N SER A 746 29.94 -0.75 -39.45
CA SER A 746 30.79 0.04 -38.57
C SER A 746 30.36 -0.19 -37.12
N ASP A 747 31.18 -0.93 -36.38
CA ASP A 747 31.16 -1.00 -34.92
C ASP A 747 31.71 0.30 -34.32
N ARG A 748 31.04 0.81 -33.28
CA ARG A 748 31.66 1.65 -32.24
C ARG A 748 31.09 1.19 -30.88
N PRO A 749 31.92 0.75 -29.93
CA PRO A 749 31.44 0.45 -28.59
C PRO A 749 31.32 1.76 -27.80
N SER A 750 30.09 2.15 -27.47
CA SER A 750 29.84 3.14 -26.42
C SER A 750 30.09 2.47 -25.07
N GLN A 751 31.04 2.99 -24.30
CA GLN A 751 31.18 2.71 -22.88
C GLN A 751 29.84 3.03 -22.19
N ARG A 752 29.09 1.99 -21.83
CA ARG A 752 28.02 2.10 -20.82
C ARG A 752 28.69 1.97 -19.47
N GLN A 753 28.60 3.03 -18.66
CA GLN A 753 28.71 2.93 -17.21
C GLN A 753 27.81 1.79 -16.74
N LEU A 754 28.36 0.94 -15.88
CA LEU A 754 27.60 -0.07 -15.14
C LEU A 754 26.49 0.66 -14.39
N LYS A 755 25.24 0.28 -14.64
CA LYS A 755 24.11 0.67 -13.81
C LYS A 755 24.26 -0.04 -12.47
N ASP A 756 24.06 0.71 -11.40
CA ASP A 756 24.10 0.23 -10.03
C ASP A 756 23.13 -0.96 -9.87
N ASN A 757 23.66 -2.11 -9.50
CA ASN A 757 22.87 -3.33 -9.29
C ASN A 757 22.39 -3.35 -7.84
N TYR A 758 21.17 -2.86 -7.61
CA TYR A 758 20.57 -2.72 -6.28
C TYR A 758 19.69 -3.92 -5.84
N SER A 759 19.81 -5.08 -6.51
CA SER A 759 18.84 -6.19 -6.36
C SER A 759 18.85 -6.90 -4.99
N GLN A 760 19.87 -6.69 -4.15
CA GLN A 760 20.00 -7.38 -2.86
C GLN A 760 20.66 -6.54 -1.76
N ASN A 761 20.20 -5.30 -1.58
CA ASN A 761 20.77 -4.41 -0.56
C ASN A 761 20.29 -4.80 0.85
N PHE A 762 21.20 -5.36 1.63
CA PHE A 762 21.07 -5.49 3.08
C PHE A 762 21.56 -4.23 3.79
N ILE A 763 20.85 -3.81 4.83
CA ILE A 763 21.17 -2.67 5.72
C ILE A 763 21.32 -3.15 7.15
#